data_AF-A0A0C9Y2X0-F1
#
_entry.id   AF-A0A0C9Y2X0-F1
#
_cell.length_a   1.000
_cell.length_b   1.000
_cell.length_c   1.000
_cell.angle_alpha   90.00
_cell.angle_beta   90.00
_cell.angle_gamma   90.00
#
_symmetry.space_group_name_H-M   'P 1'
#
loop_
_entity.id
_entity.type
_entity.pdbx_description
1 polymer ?
#
loop_
_entity_poly.entity_id
_entity_poly.type
_entity_poly.pdbx_seq_one_letter_code
_entity_poly.pdbx_strand_id
1 'polypeptide(L)'
;MWNPLSWVMEAAALVAIILSNGQGTPPDWEDFVGIITLLFINSAIGFYEEHNAGNAVKALMDSLAPKAKVKRAGQWSEVESSILVPGDMISFKIGDIVPADCRLTEAINVSIDQAALTGESLPQAKKAGDQCFSGSTCKQGEAEGVVISTGANTFFGRAASLVGQDDDSTGHLQKILAQIGSFCLITIGIFVLAEIFCLYAGFRYQYRRGLNNILVLLIGGIPIAMPTVLSVTLAVGAQQLAKYKAIVTRITAIEELAGVTILCSDKTGTLTTNKLTIDRSTIKTYAHFSADEIILLAAYASRTENQDAIDRCIVEALGDTARARAGIKLLDFKPFNPVDKRTEITYREESSGKLKRVTKGMTGIVIELCTRNKTDELENTLEHDVEEYASRGLRALAVAYEELDSDNFEAEGHGFELIGLLAIFDPPRDDTKQTIDDAIALGVRVKMVTGDQLAIAKETGRRLGLGDHMYPAKVLKEGPPPNSNFRDLDEMIIDADGFAGVFPEHKYEIVKRLQGMGHLCAMTGDGANDAPALSRANVGIAVEGATDAARGAADIVLTEPGLSTIVHAIRQARIIFQRMRNYSIYACSVTIRIVVCFSILAFTYKFDFPPFMVLVIALLNDGTIMTLSLDRVLPSMTPDSWDLTEIFAYAIAYGLYLTGSTVALVVIIVQTDFFQRKFGVALSTPPPINKNDPQLHMITYLQVAIISQALIFTTRAHSFFFMERPSFALFAAFCLAQLVSSIIAAYADWGFTQIHSISGGWIGIVWVWNIVWFIPLDWIKFGMRATVIKWLRARHERALATDVVAGVTLGRSKSRVGSIHESLYENRVSFIKRAARKVGLGKVHVSPQELTRFTSVQAAQTGQTLARNPSRTAH
;
A
#
# COMPACT_ATOMS: atom_id res chain seq x y z
N MET A 1 -19.14 11.02 8.68
CA MET A 1 -19.87 12.25 9.09
C MET A 1 -19.36 12.86 10.39
N TRP A 2 -19.11 12.09 11.46
CA TRP A 2 -18.75 12.64 12.78
C TRP A 2 -17.23 12.82 12.98
N ASN A 3 -16.59 13.53 12.05
CA ASN A 3 -15.16 13.84 12.13
C ASN A 3 -14.94 15.18 12.88
N PRO A 4 -13.70 15.49 13.34
CA PRO A 4 -13.43 16.73 14.07
C PRO A 4 -13.79 18.01 13.31
N LEU A 5 -13.73 18.01 11.97
CA LEU A 5 -14.09 19.17 11.15
C LEU A 5 -15.60 19.43 11.19
N SER A 6 -16.42 18.37 11.14
CA SER A 6 -17.87 18.46 11.30
C SER A 6 -18.27 18.96 12.68
N TRP A 7 -17.54 18.60 13.75
CA TRP A 7 -17.83 19.11 15.10
C TRP A 7 -17.68 20.64 15.18
N VAL A 8 -16.66 21.18 14.50
CA VAL A 8 -16.45 22.63 14.48
C VAL A 8 -17.53 23.32 13.64
N MET A 9 -17.99 22.71 12.54
CA MET A 9 -19.12 23.23 11.75
C MET A 9 -20.45 23.18 12.51
N GLU A 10 -20.69 22.11 13.27
CA GLU A 10 -21.86 22.00 14.16
C GLU A 10 -21.80 23.07 15.26
N ALA A 11 -20.62 23.29 15.85
CA ALA A 11 -20.41 24.39 16.78
C ALA A 11 -20.65 25.76 16.12
N ALA A 12 -20.26 25.97 14.86
CA ALA A 12 -20.54 27.20 14.12
C ALA A 12 -22.05 27.38 13.88
N ALA A 13 -22.77 26.32 13.54
CA ALA A 13 -24.23 26.33 13.41
C ALA A 13 -24.90 26.69 14.75
N LEU A 14 -24.46 26.08 15.86
CA LEU A 14 -24.95 26.41 17.19
C LEU A 14 -24.65 27.86 17.58
N VAL A 15 -23.48 28.38 17.23
CA VAL A 15 -23.12 29.79 17.43
C VAL A 15 -24.09 30.71 16.68
N ALA A 16 -24.47 30.38 15.43
CA ALA A 16 -25.40 31.18 14.64
C ALA A 16 -26.79 31.31 15.30
N ILE A 17 -27.28 30.28 15.99
CA ILE A 17 -28.56 30.35 16.73
C ILE A 17 -28.39 30.97 18.11
N ILE A 18 -27.47 30.43 18.92
CA ILE A 18 -27.40 30.73 20.35
C ILE A 18 -26.85 32.14 20.59
N LEU A 19 -25.83 32.55 19.83
CA LEU A 19 -25.15 33.83 20.03
C LEU A 19 -25.76 34.96 19.19
N SER A 20 -26.57 34.66 18.17
CA SER A 20 -27.30 35.69 17.41
C SER A 20 -28.59 36.15 18.13
N ASN A 21 -29.03 35.43 19.17
CA ASN A 21 -30.14 35.83 20.06
C ASN A 21 -29.74 37.03 20.94
N GLY A 22 -29.77 38.24 20.37
CA GLY A 22 -29.48 39.48 21.09
C GLY A 22 -29.94 40.73 20.34
N GLN A 23 -30.06 41.85 21.06
CA GLN A 23 -30.36 43.18 20.51
C GLN A 23 -31.71 43.35 19.79
N GLY A 24 -32.71 42.51 20.08
CA GLY A 24 -34.09 42.68 19.59
C GLY A 24 -34.32 42.22 18.14
N THR A 25 -33.39 41.47 17.58
CA THR A 25 -33.44 40.92 16.22
C THR A 25 -33.56 39.40 16.23
N PRO A 26 -34.23 38.78 15.24
CA PRO A 26 -34.34 37.32 15.16
C PRO A 26 -32.96 36.67 14.95
N PRO A 27 -32.75 35.44 15.47
CA PRO A 27 -31.54 34.67 15.20
C PRO A 27 -31.42 34.33 13.72
N ASP A 28 -30.18 34.12 13.27
CA ASP A 28 -29.84 33.84 11.87
C ASP A 28 -30.21 32.38 11.49
N TRP A 29 -31.52 32.12 11.40
CA TRP A 29 -32.07 30.81 11.04
C TRP A 29 -31.62 30.37 9.65
N GLU A 30 -31.48 31.29 8.71
CA GLU A 30 -31.07 31.02 7.34
C GLU A 30 -29.63 30.47 7.29
N ASP A 31 -28.72 31.05 8.07
CA ASP A 31 -27.34 30.57 8.17
C ASP A 31 -27.28 29.20 8.86
N PHE A 32 -28.04 28.99 9.95
CA PHE A 32 -28.12 27.69 10.61
C PHE A 32 -28.64 26.60 9.67
N VAL A 33 -29.80 26.82 9.04
CA VAL A 33 -30.42 25.87 8.11
C VAL A 33 -29.48 25.63 6.93
N GLY A 34 -28.82 26.68 6.45
CA GLY A 34 -27.82 26.59 5.40
C GLY A 34 -26.64 25.68 5.77
N ILE A 35 -26.04 25.86 6.96
CA ILE A 35 -24.92 25.04 7.43
C ILE A 35 -25.36 23.58 7.60
N ILE A 36 -26.51 23.32 8.23
CA ILE A 36 -27.02 21.97 8.40
C ILE A 36 -27.31 21.31 7.05
N THR A 37 -27.87 22.06 6.10
CA THR A 37 -28.13 21.58 4.73
C THR A 37 -26.82 21.24 4.01
N LEU A 38 -25.80 22.10 4.12
CA LEU A 38 -24.47 21.83 3.56
C LEU A 38 -23.87 20.55 4.16
N LEU A 39 -23.93 20.38 5.49
CA LEU A 39 -23.45 19.17 6.16
C LEU A 39 -24.20 17.92 5.68
N PHE A 40 -25.51 17.99 5.51
CA PHE A 40 -26.33 16.90 5.00
C PHE A 40 -25.99 16.55 3.55
N ILE A 41 -25.87 17.56 2.66
CA ILE A 41 -25.47 17.37 1.26
C ILE A 41 -24.08 16.74 1.17
N ASN A 42 -23.08 17.31 1.85
CA ASN A 42 -21.71 16.79 1.83
C ASN A 42 -21.65 15.34 2.32
N SER A 43 -22.47 15.03 3.31
CA SER A 43 -22.52 13.69 3.87
C SER A 43 -23.27 12.69 3.00
N ALA A 44 -24.35 13.11 2.34
CA ALA A 44 -25.08 12.28 1.38
C ALA A 44 -24.20 11.95 0.17
N ILE A 45 -23.51 12.96 -0.38
CA ILE A 45 -22.54 12.77 -1.48
C ILE A 45 -21.42 11.85 -1.01
N GLY A 46 -20.83 12.12 0.16
CA GLY A 46 -19.75 11.31 0.68
C GLY A 46 -20.13 9.87 0.93
N PHE A 47 -21.30 9.63 1.52
CA PHE A 47 -21.81 8.28 1.73
C PHE A 47 -22.08 7.55 0.41
N TYR A 48 -22.71 8.21 -0.56
CA TYR A 48 -23.02 7.61 -1.85
C TYR A 48 -21.75 7.21 -2.61
N GLU A 49 -20.76 8.11 -2.67
CA GLU A 49 -19.49 7.85 -3.33
C GLU A 49 -18.65 6.79 -2.62
N GLU A 50 -18.54 6.85 -1.28
CA GLU A 50 -17.84 5.83 -0.50
C GLU A 50 -18.52 4.45 -0.64
N HIS A 51 -19.86 4.40 -0.67
CA HIS A 51 -20.60 3.15 -0.87
C HIS A 51 -20.39 2.58 -2.28
N ASN A 52 -20.48 3.40 -3.31
CA ASN A 52 -20.25 2.97 -4.70
C ASN A 52 -18.82 2.46 -4.91
N ALA A 53 -17.84 3.22 -4.41
CA ALA A 53 -16.44 2.83 -4.53
C ALA A 53 -16.14 1.59 -3.67
N GLY A 54 -16.75 1.48 -2.49
CA GLY A 54 -16.67 0.32 -1.61
C GLY A 54 -17.24 -0.95 -2.25
N ASN A 55 -18.40 -0.88 -2.91
CA ASN A 55 -19.00 -2.03 -3.61
C ASN A 55 -18.12 -2.53 -4.76
N ALA A 56 -17.51 -1.62 -5.51
CA ALA A 56 -16.59 -1.98 -6.59
C ALA A 56 -15.32 -2.67 -6.06
N VAL A 57 -14.75 -2.16 -4.96
CA VAL A 57 -13.60 -2.78 -4.29
C VAL A 57 -13.98 -4.13 -3.67
N LYS A 58 -15.18 -4.24 -3.08
CA LYS A 58 -15.68 -5.49 -2.52
C LYS A 58 -15.79 -6.59 -3.57
N ALA A 59 -16.36 -6.30 -4.74
CA ALA A 59 -16.43 -7.27 -5.84
C ALA A 59 -15.04 -7.77 -6.29
N LEU A 60 -14.02 -6.91 -6.21
CA LEU A 60 -12.63 -7.27 -6.48
C LEU A 60 -12.04 -8.14 -5.35
N MET A 61 -12.34 -7.82 -4.09
CA MET A 61 -11.94 -8.64 -2.94
C MET A 61 -12.62 -10.01 -2.95
N ASP A 62 -13.88 -10.09 -3.35
CA ASP A 62 -14.62 -11.34 -3.48
C ASP A 62 -13.95 -12.25 -4.55
N SER A 63 -13.34 -11.68 -5.59
CA SER A 63 -12.56 -12.45 -6.58
C SER A 63 -11.25 -13.05 -6.02
N LEU A 64 -10.75 -12.49 -4.91
CA LEU A 64 -9.60 -12.99 -4.16
C LEU A 64 -10.02 -13.92 -3.00
N ALA A 65 -11.31 -14.24 -2.86
CA ALA A 65 -11.79 -15.09 -1.80
C ALA A 65 -10.99 -16.41 -1.78
N PRO A 66 -10.58 -16.89 -0.58
CA PRO A 66 -9.88 -18.16 -0.45
C PRO A 66 -10.70 -19.27 -1.11
N LYS A 67 -10.04 -20.13 -1.87
CA LYS A 67 -10.67 -21.28 -2.51
C LYS A 67 -10.29 -22.55 -1.76
N ALA A 68 -11.16 -23.53 -1.82
CA ALA A 68 -10.95 -24.85 -1.25
C ALA A 68 -11.31 -25.91 -2.28
N LYS A 69 -10.50 -26.96 -2.37
CA LYS A 69 -10.84 -28.15 -3.12
C LYS A 69 -11.74 -29.04 -2.29
N VAL A 70 -12.95 -29.26 -2.77
CA VAL A 70 -13.97 -30.07 -2.11
C VAL A 70 -14.38 -31.25 -2.99
N LYS A 71 -14.59 -32.41 -2.38
CA LYS A 71 -15.14 -33.58 -3.06
C LYS A 71 -16.63 -33.67 -2.78
N ARG A 72 -17.46 -33.42 -3.80
CA ARG A 72 -18.91 -33.56 -3.75
C ARG A 72 -19.37 -34.49 -4.87
N ALA A 73 -20.29 -35.41 -4.58
CA ALA A 73 -20.75 -36.44 -5.53
C ALA A 73 -19.60 -37.27 -6.17
N GLY A 74 -18.52 -37.50 -5.42
CA GLY A 74 -17.36 -38.27 -5.89
C GLY A 74 -16.39 -37.52 -6.81
N GLN A 75 -16.70 -36.28 -7.23
CA GLN A 75 -15.84 -35.45 -8.06
C GLN A 75 -15.19 -34.33 -7.24
N TRP A 76 -13.92 -34.05 -7.53
CA TRP A 76 -13.20 -32.92 -6.97
C TRP A 76 -13.57 -31.64 -7.73
N SER A 77 -13.96 -30.62 -6.99
CA SER A 77 -14.28 -29.30 -7.52
C SER A 77 -13.66 -28.23 -6.63
N GLU A 78 -13.29 -27.10 -7.22
CA GLU A 78 -12.78 -25.95 -6.48
C GLU A 78 -13.95 -24.99 -6.21
N VAL A 79 -14.19 -24.70 -4.93
CA VAL A 79 -15.26 -23.80 -4.48
C VAL A 79 -14.68 -22.71 -3.59
N GLU A 80 -15.40 -21.60 -3.42
CA GLU A 80 -15.02 -20.61 -2.41
C GLU A 80 -15.12 -21.22 -1.01
N SER A 81 -14.13 -20.96 -0.14
CA SER A 81 -14.08 -21.49 1.22
C SER A 81 -15.28 -21.06 2.07
N SER A 82 -15.97 -19.98 1.71
CA SER A 82 -17.22 -19.51 2.30
C SER A 82 -18.40 -20.47 2.09
N ILE A 83 -18.36 -21.30 1.05
CA ILE A 83 -19.41 -22.26 0.67
C ILE A 83 -19.19 -23.63 1.33
N LEU A 84 -18.05 -23.84 1.99
CA LEU A 84 -17.77 -25.07 2.71
C LEU A 84 -18.76 -25.26 3.87
N VAL A 85 -19.24 -26.50 4.01
CA VAL A 85 -20.11 -26.90 5.11
C VAL A 85 -19.47 -28.02 5.93
N PRO A 86 -19.77 -28.14 7.23
CA PRO A 86 -19.38 -29.31 8.02
C PRO A 86 -19.83 -30.61 7.33
N GLY A 87 -18.92 -31.57 7.25
CA GLY A 87 -19.12 -32.85 6.55
C GLY A 87 -18.58 -32.88 5.11
N ASP A 88 -18.21 -31.73 4.53
CA ASP A 88 -17.49 -31.71 3.24
C ASP A 88 -16.12 -32.39 3.37
N MET A 89 -15.73 -33.15 2.35
CA MET A 89 -14.37 -33.68 2.22
C MET A 89 -13.52 -32.65 1.47
N ILE A 90 -12.44 -32.21 2.09
CA ILE A 90 -11.51 -31.24 1.54
C ILE A 90 -10.13 -31.86 1.32
N SER A 91 -9.39 -31.32 0.36
CA SER A 91 -7.99 -31.65 0.11
C SER A 91 -7.17 -30.37 0.08
N PHE A 92 -5.99 -30.41 0.69
CA PHE A 92 -5.04 -29.31 0.68
C PHE A 92 -3.61 -29.84 0.56
N LYS A 93 -2.78 -29.09 -0.17
CA LYS A 93 -1.39 -29.41 -0.45
C LYS A 93 -0.43 -28.41 0.16
N ILE A 94 0.87 -28.64 -0.01
CA ILE A 94 1.91 -27.69 0.38
C ILE A 94 1.60 -26.27 -0.12
N GLY A 95 1.63 -25.31 0.80
CA GLY A 95 1.37 -23.89 0.55
C GLY A 95 -0.09 -23.46 0.67
N ASP A 96 -1.05 -24.40 0.67
CA ASP A 96 -2.46 -24.08 0.87
C ASP A 96 -2.73 -23.71 2.33
N ILE A 97 -3.69 -22.80 2.53
CA ILE A 97 -4.23 -22.50 3.84
C ILE A 97 -5.36 -23.49 4.12
N VAL A 98 -5.34 -24.11 5.30
CA VAL A 98 -6.41 -24.99 5.75
C VAL A 98 -7.69 -24.15 5.87
N PRO A 99 -8.75 -24.41 5.07
CA PRO A 99 -9.88 -23.49 4.91
C PRO A 99 -10.89 -23.55 6.06
N ALA A 100 -10.94 -24.67 6.79
CA ALA A 100 -11.86 -24.93 7.88
C ALA A 100 -11.22 -25.93 8.86
N ASP A 101 -11.72 -26.01 10.09
CA ASP A 101 -11.23 -27.04 11.02
C ASP A 101 -11.67 -28.40 10.47
N CYS A 102 -10.72 -29.31 10.28
CA CYS A 102 -10.98 -30.60 9.64
C CYS A 102 -10.28 -31.76 10.36
N ARG A 103 -10.79 -32.97 10.16
CA ARG A 103 -10.17 -34.21 10.61
C ARG A 103 -9.57 -34.95 9.42
N LEU A 104 -8.27 -35.24 9.47
CA LEU A 104 -7.57 -35.89 8.39
C LEU A 104 -8.06 -37.33 8.21
N THR A 105 -8.39 -37.70 6.98
CA THR A 105 -8.67 -39.09 6.56
C THR A 105 -7.42 -39.72 5.96
N GLU A 106 -6.67 -38.95 5.19
CA GLU A 106 -5.40 -39.34 4.60
C GLU A 106 -4.36 -38.24 4.82
N ALA A 107 -3.13 -38.64 5.16
CA ALA A 107 -2.03 -37.72 5.40
C ALA A 107 -0.72 -38.33 4.91
N ILE A 108 -0.15 -37.76 3.85
CA ILE A 108 1.12 -38.20 3.26
C ILE A 108 2.21 -37.21 3.68
N ASN A 109 3.01 -37.58 4.69
CA ASN A 109 4.10 -36.76 5.26
C ASN A 109 3.69 -35.30 5.52
N VAL A 110 2.53 -35.11 6.14
CA VAL A 110 1.93 -33.79 6.33
C VAL A 110 2.55 -33.08 7.52
N SER A 111 3.00 -31.85 7.29
CA SER A 111 3.46 -30.95 8.34
C SER A 111 2.70 -29.63 8.26
N ILE A 112 2.02 -29.26 9.34
CA ILE A 112 1.17 -28.08 9.41
C ILE A 112 1.80 -27.03 10.31
N ASP A 113 1.97 -25.83 9.77
CA ASP A 113 2.37 -24.65 10.54
C ASP A 113 1.14 -24.05 11.22
N GLN A 114 1.15 -24.14 12.55
CA GLN A 114 0.12 -23.59 13.43
C GLN A 114 0.68 -22.45 14.29
N ALA A 115 1.83 -21.86 13.93
CA ALA A 115 2.50 -20.84 14.73
C ALA A 115 1.59 -19.62 15.02
N ALA A 116 0.73 -19.26 14.06
CA ALA A 116 -0.25 -18.19 14.23
C ALA A 116 -1.36 -18.49 15.26
N LEU A 117 -1.60 -19.77 15.56
CA LEU A 117 -2.70 -20.25 16.41
C LEU A 117 -2.21 -20.71 17.79
N THR A 118 -1.10 -21.44 17.83
CA THR A 118 -0.58 -22.07 19.05
C THR A 118 0.62 -21.32 19.61
N GLY A 119 1.25 -20.44 18.82
CA GLY A 119 2.51 -19.78 19.16
C GLY A 119 3.73 -20.71 19.06
N GLU A 120 3.56 -21.97 18.66
CA GLU A 120 4.67 -22.90 18.46
C GLU A 120 5.30 -22.67 17.07
N SER A 121 6.57 -22.26 17.06
CA SER A 121 7.28 -21.91 15.83
C SER A 121 7.61 -23.10 14.93
N LEU A 122 7.55 -24.34 15.45
CA LEU A 122 7.88 -25.54 14.70
C LEU A 122 6.61 -26.13 14.08
N PRO A 123 6.62 -26.44 12.77
CA PRO A 123 5.53 -27.15 12.12
C PRO A 123 5.25 -28.51 12.81
N GLN A 124 3.98 -28.81 13.07
CA GLN A 124 3.58 -30.07 13.67
C GLN A 124 3.30 -31.12 12.58
N ALA A 125 3.94 -32.27 12.70
CA ALA A 125 3.62 -33.44 11.89
C ALA A 125 2.21 -33.95 12.24
N LYS A 126 1.38 -34.20 11.23
CA LYS A 126 0.02 -34.71 11.38
C LYS A 126 -0.13 -36.06 10.68
N LYS A 127 -0.91 -36.95 11.30
CA LYS A 127 -1.23 -38.30 10.78
C LYS A 127 -2.72 -38.41 10.47
N ALA A 128 -3.10 -39.48 9.78
CA ALA A 128 -4.51 -39.82 9.58
C ALA A 128 -5.24 -39.90 10.94
N GLY A 129 -6.41 -39.26 11.03
CA GLY A 129 -7.22 -39.15 12.24
C GLY A 129 -6.97 -37.88 13.07
N ASP A 130 -5.86 -37.17 12.85
CA ASP A 130 -5.55 -35.93 13.56
C ASP A 130 -6.41 -34.75 13.07
N GLN A 131 -6.53 -33.73 13.92
CA GLN A 131 -7.23 -32.48 13.58
C GLN A 131 -6.27 -31.43 13.04
N CYS A 132 -6.72 -30.72 12.01
CA CYS A 132 -6.10 -29.52 11.48
C CYS A 132 -7.04 -28.33 11.70
N PHE A 133 -6.46 -27.18 12.02
CA PHE A 133 -7.22 -25.97 12.33
C PHE A 133 -7.20 -25.01 11.14
N SER A 134 -8.30 -24.31 10.93
CA SER A 134 -8.41 -23.25 9.95
C SER A 134 -7.34 -22.17 10.14
N GLY A 135 -6.87 -21.59 9.03
CA GLY A 135 -5.80 -20.58 9.05
C GLY A 135 -4.39 -21.14 9.24
N SER A 136 -4.24 -22.45 9.51
CA SER A 136 -2.94 -23.11 9.49
C SER A 136 -2.45 -23.26 8.05
N THR A 137 -1.14 -23.24 7.83
CA THR A 137 -0.56 -23.42 6.48
C THR A 137 0.06 -24.80 6.36
N CYS A 138 -0.23 -25.52 5.28
CA CYS A 138 0.45 -26.78 5.00
C CYS A 138 1.88 -26.51 4.53
N LYS A 139 2.89 -26.90 5.33
CA LYS A 139 4.31 -26.69 4.99
C LYS A 139 4.92 -27.84 4.22
N GLN A 140 4.44 -29.06 4.44
CA GLN A 140 4.92 -30.27 3.78
C GLN A 140 3.77 -31.26 3.61
N GLY A 141 3.87 -32.09 2.58
CA GLY A 141 2.92 -33.16 2.32
C GLY A 141 1.60 -32.69 1.72
N GLU A 142 0.68 -33.65 1.61
CA GLU A 142 -0.69 -33.45 1.13
C GLU A 142 -1.63 -34.23 2.02
N ALA A 143 -2.81 -33.65 2.27
CA ALA A 143 -3.79 -34.24 3.17
C ALA A 143 -5.21 -34.16 2.59
N GLU A 144 -6.01 -35.16 2.91
CA GLU A 144 -7.46 -35.14 2.74
C GLU A 144 -8.11 -35.19 4.12
N GLY A 145 -9.22 -34.47 4.30
CA GLY A 145 -9.93 -34.47 5.57
C GLY A 145 -11.37 -34.02 5.49
N VAL A 146 -12.15 -34.40 6.49
CA VAL A 146 -13.56 -34.02 6.62
C VAL A 146 -13.68 -32.77 7.48
N VAL A 147 -14.40 -31.77 6.99
CA VAL A 147 -14.65 -30.52 7.70
C VAL A 147 -15.51 -30.77 8.95
N ILE A 148 -15.04 -30.30 10.10
CA ILE A 148 -15.70 -30.40 11.41
C ILE A 148 -16.46 -29.10 11.72
N SER A 149 -15.79 -27.96 11.55
CA SER A 149 -16.31 -26.64 11.91
C SER A 149 -15.90 -25.60 10.88
N THR A 150 -16.77 -24.64 10.60
CA THR A 150 -16.55 -23.56 9.61
C THR A 150 -16.78 -22.18 10.22
N GLY A 151 -16.20 -21.15 9.59
CA GLY A 151 -16.40 -19.73 9.96
C GLY A 151 -16.04 -19.43 11.42
N ALA A 152 -16.90 -18.68 12.10
CA ALA A 152 -16.71 -18.27 13.50
C ALA A 152 -16.66 -19.43 14.51
N ASN A 153 -17.12 -20.63 14.13
CA ASN A 153 -17.09 -21.81 15.01
C ASN A 153 -15.75 -22.54 15.01
N THR A 154 -14.85 -22.19 14.08
CA THR A 154 -13.49 -22.72 14.07
C THR A 154 -12.69 -22.23 15.26
N PHE A 155 -11.62 -22.94 15.61
CA PHE A 155 -10.69 -22.53 16.66
C PHE A 155 -10.13 -21.12 16.38
N PHE A 156 -9.70 -20.86 15.14
CA PHE A 156 -9.25 -19.53 14.70
C PHE A 156 -10.36 -18.49 14.79
N GLY A 157 -11.54 -18.80 14.25
CA GLY A 157 -12.68 -17.88 14.21
C GLY A 157 -13.14 -17.44 15.60
N ARG A 158 -13.13 -18.37 16.57
CA ARG A 158 -13.42 -18.04 17.98
C ARG A 158 -12.35 -17.12 18.56
N ALA A 159 -11.07 -17.41 18.37
CA ALA A 159 -9.99 -16.57 18.84
C ALA A 159 -10.03 -15.16 18.20
N ALA A 160 -10.24 -15.08 16.88
CA ALA A 160 -10.34 -13.83 16.15
C ALA A 160 -11.53 -12.97 16.60
N SER A 161 -12.69 -13.59 16.89
CA SER A 161 -13.87 -12.88 17.39
C SER A 161 -13.65 -12.19 18.74
N LEU A 162 -12.70 -12.69 19.55
CA LEU A 162 -12.32 -12.12 20.84
C LEU A 162 -11.30 -10.98 20.70
N VAL A 163 -10.45 -11.02 19.66
CA VAL A 163 -9.38 -10.03 19.42
C VAL A 163 -9.86 -8.84 18.59
N GLY A 164 -10.87 -9.03 17.73
CA GLY A 164 -11.41 -7.98 16.85
C GLY A 164 -12.06 -6.78 17.53
N GLN A 165 -11.95 -6.65 18.86
CA GLN A 165 -12.43 -5.50 19.63
C GLN A 165 -11.34 -4.46 19.96
N ASP A 166 -10.05 -4.78 19.80
CA ASP A 166 -8.96 -3.96 20.40
C ASP A 166 -7.96 -3.29 19.42
N ASP A 167 -8.05 -3.47 18.09
CA ASP A 167 -6.99 -2.99 17.17
C ASP A 167 -7.30 -1.62 16.53
N ASP A 168 -7.49 -0.60 17.36
CA ASP A 168 -7.81 0.79 16.94
C ASP A 168 -6.53 1.63 16.69
N SER A 169 -5.57 1.08 15.94
CA SER A 169 -4.38 1.83 15.53
C SER A 169 -4.67 2.67 14.29
N THR A 170 -4.90 3.98 14.50
CA THR A 170 -5.13 4.96 13.41
C THR A 170 -4.07 4.84 12.31
N GLY A 171 -4.52 4.59 11.07
CA GLY A 171 -3.64 4.39 9.91
C GLY A 171 -2.78 5.61 9.58
N HIS A 172 -1.65 5.41 8.89
CA HIS A 172 -0.71 6.47 8.51
C HIS A 172 -1.40 7.65 7.79
N LEU A 173 -2.20 7.34 6.77
CA LEU A 173 -2.99 8.33 6.03
C LEU A 173 -3.95 9.12 6.94
N GLN A 174 -4.60 8.46 7.91
CA GLN A 174 -5.52 9.12 8.83
C GLN A 174 -4.79 10.12 9.73
N LYS A 175 -3.54 9.81 10.14
CA LYS A 175 -2.68 10.75 10.89
C LYS A 175 -2.30 11.96 10.04
N ILE A 176 -1.93 11.74 8.77
CA ILE A 176 -1.60 12.82 7.83
C ILE A 176 -2.82 13.72 7.61
N LEU A 177 -3.98 13.12 7.35
CA LEU A 177 -5.24 13.84 7.19
C LEU A 177 -5.60 14.64 8.44
N ALA A 178 -5.39 14.08 9.64
CA ALA A 178 -5.57 14.79 10.89
C ALA A 178 -4.59 15.97 11.05
N GLN A 179 -3.33 15.83 10.60
CA GLN A 179 -2.35 16.93 10.62
C GLN A 179 -2.72 18.06 9.66
N ILE A 180 -3.18 17.74 8.45
CA ILE A 180 -3.67 18.73 7.48
C ILE A 180 -4.92 19.43 8.04
N GLY A 181 -5.87 18.69 8.57
CA GLY A 181 -7.05 19.25 9.23
C GLY A 181 -6.69 20.14 10.43
N SER A 182 -5.72 19.72 11.24
CA SER A 182 -5.22 20.50 12.37
C SER A 182 -4.55 21.81 11.91
N PHE A 183 -3.79 21.79 10.82
CA PHE A 183 -3.20 23.01 10.24
C PHE A 183 -4.29 24.03 9.84
N CYS A 184 -5.35 23.58 9.17
CA CYS A 184 -6.48 24.43 8.82
C CYS A 184 -7.18 24.97 10.08
N LEU A 185 -7.49 24.11 11.05
CA LEU A 185 -8.16 24.51 12.31
C LEU A 185 -7.33 25.48 13.15
N ILE A 186 -6.02 25.26 13.28
CA ILE A 186 -5.12 26.17 14.00
C ILE A 186 -5.08 27.53 13.30
N THR A 187 -5.01 27.56 11.97
CA THR A 187 -5.00 28.82 11.22
C THR A 187 -6.31 29.59 11.43
N ILE A 188 -7.46 28.91 11.31
CA ILE A 188 -8.76 29.52 11.60
C ILE A 188 -8.80 30.05 13.03
N GLY A 189 -8.37 29.26 14.01
CA GLY A 189 -8.35 29.65 15.42
C GLY A 189 -7.51 30.89 15.70
N ILE A 190 -6.33 31.01 15.09
CA ILE A 190 -5.46 32.20 15.22
C ILE A 190 -6.18 33.45 14.69
N PHE A 191 -6.77 33.37 13.50
CA PHE A 191 -7.45 34.53 12.89
C PHE A 191 -8.78 34.88 13.56
N VAL A 192 -9.54 33.89 14.02
CA VAL A 192 -10.75 34.13 14.84
C VAL A 192 -10.39 34.85 16.14
N LEU A 193 -9.33 34.44 16.83
CA LEU A 193 -8.86 35.15 18.03
C LEU A 193 -8.39 36.57 17.69
N ALA A 194 -7.64 36.75 16.60
CA ALA A 194 -7.23 38.07 16.13
C ALA A 194 -8.44 38.96 15.81
N GLU A 195 -9.50 38.42 15.20
CA GLU A 195 -10.77 39.10 14.97
C GLU A 195 -11.48 39.51 16.24
N ILE A 196 -11.56 38.62 17.22
CA ILE A 196 -12.18 38.97 18.51
C ILE A 196 -11.43 40.16 19.15
N PHE A 197 -10.09 40.15 19.15
CA PHE A 197 -9.32 41.27 19.71
C PHE A 197 -9.47 42.55 18.88
N CYS A 198 -9.34 42.48 17.55
CA CYS A 198 -9.39 43.67 16.70
C CYS A 198 -10.79 44.31 16.68
N LEU A 199 -11.83 43.50 16.50
CA LEU A 199 -13.21 43.97 16.35
C LEU A 199 -13.79 44.48 17.68
N TYR A 200 -13.62 43.72 18.78
CA TYR A 200 -14.24 44.08 20.07
C TYR A 200 -13.35 44.99 20.92
N ALA A 201 -12.05 44.72 21.03
CA ALA A 201 -11.17 45.56 21.86
C ALA A 201 -10.70 46.82 21.11
N GLY A 202 -10.39 46.70 19.81
CA GLY A 202 -9.95 47.82 18.97
C GLY A 202 -11.11 48.69 18.49
N PHE A 203 -12.00 48.13 17.66
CA PHE A 203 -13.05 48.90 17.00
C PHE A 203 -14.36 49.06 17.79
N ARG A 204 -14.48 48.37 18.94
CA ARG A 204 -15.69 48.38 19.80
C ARG A 204 -16.97 48.04 19.03
N TYR A 205 -16.89 46.99 18.21
CA TYR A 205 -18.05 46.51 17.45
C TYR A 205 -19.17 46.05 18.37
N GLN A 206 -20.40 46.16 17.85
CA GLN A 206 -21.56 45.50 18.46
C GLN A 206 -21.37 43.99 18.39
N TYR A 207 -21.80 43.30 19.46
CA TYR A 207 -21.70 41.85 19.60
C TYR A 207 -22.15 41.07 18.35
N ARG A 208 -23.30 41.41 17.78
CA ARG A 208 -23.84 40.71 16.60
C ARG A 208 -23.03 40.93 15.32
N ARG A 209 -22.57 42.16 15.06
CA ARG A 209 -21.78 42.49 13.87
C ARG A 209 -20.43 41.76 13.86
N GLY A 210 -19.79 41.62 15.03
CA GLY A 210 -18.54 40.86 15.13
C GLY A 210 -18.72 39.35 14.93
N LEU A 211 -19.87 38.79 15.35
CA LEU A 211 -20.18 37.36 15.16
C LEU A 211 -20.28 36.97 13.68
N ASN A 212 -20.89 37.80 12.84
CA ASN A 212 -21.03 37.50 11.41
C ASN A 212 -19.66 37.36 10.71
N ASN A 213 -18.68 38.20 11.08
CA ASN A 213 -17.31 38.08 10.55
C ASN A 213 -16.63 36.78 11.02
N ILE A 214 -16.83 36.38 12.28
CA ILE A 214 -16.31 35.11 12.79
C ILE A 214 -16.96 33.91 12.07
N LEU A 215 -18.27 33.97 11.78
CA LEU A 215 -18.98 32.92 11.04
C LEU A 215 -18.46 32.76 9.61
N VAL A 216 -18.11 33.86 8.92
CA VAL A 216 -17.46 33.84 7.59
C VAL A 216 -16.18 33.01 7.61
N LEU A 217 -15.34 33.19 8.64
CA LEU A 217 -14.08 32.45 8.81
C LEU A 217 -14.33 30.97 9.09
N LEU A 218 -15.30 30.65 9.95
CA LEU A 218 -15.60 29.28 10.32
C LEU A 218 -16.17 28.49 9.14
N ILE A 219 -17.20 29.02 8.46
CA ILE A 219 -17.90 28.33 7.37
C ILE A 219 -16.98 28.12 6.17
N GLY A 220 -16.25 29.16 5.76
CA GLY A 220 -15.41 29.07 4.56
C GLY A 220 -14.01 28.52 4.81
N GLY A 221 -13.50 28.61 6.04
CA GLY A 221 -12.17 28.11 6.37
C GLY A 221 -12.09 26.59 6.43
N ILE A 222 -13.17 25.91 6.82
CA ILE A 222 -13.15 24.47 7.13
C ILE A 222 -13.27 23.62 5.86
N PRO A 223 -12.28 22.79 5.51
CA PRO A 223 -12.33 21.94 4.33
C PRO A 223 -13.08 20.63 4.62
N ILE A 224 -14.40 20.69 4.74
CA ILE A 224 -15.27 19.56 5.14
C ILE A 224 -15.14 18.37 4.18
N ALA A 225 -15.07 18.64 2.88
CA ALA A 225 -15.00 17.61 1.84
C ALA A 225 -13.68 16.81 1.85
N MET A 226 -12.65 17.27 2.57
CA MET A 226 -11.30 16.73 2.42
C MET A 226 -11.16 15.23 2.71
N PRO A 227 -11.64 14.71 3.85
CA PRO A 227 -11.57 13.28 4.14
C PRO A 227 -12.26 12.42 3.09
N THR A 228 -13.45 12.85 2.66
CA THR A 228 -14.27 12.13 1.68
C THR A 228 -13.60 12.09 0.32
N VAL A 229 -13.08 13.21 -0.17
CA VAL A 229 -12.42 13.29 -1.49
C VAL A 229 -11.19 12.39 -1.54
N LEU A 230 -10.38 12.36 -0.49
CA LEU A 230 -9.21 11.48 -0.41
C LEU A 230 -9.60 10.01 -0.36
N SER A 231 -10.61 9.66 0.45
CA SER A 231 -11.16 8.29 0.55
C SER A 231 -11.67 7.78 -0.80
N VAL A 232 -12.50 8.59 -1.48
CA VAL A 232 -13.04 8.28 -2.81
C VAL A 232 -11.94 8.18 -3.85
N THR A 233 -10.95 9.08 -3.82
CA THR A 233 -9.81 9.04 -4.76
C THR A 233 -9.00 7.75 -4.63
N LEU A 234 -8.79 7.26 -3.41
CA LEU A 234 -8.12 5.98 -3.17
C LEU A 234 -8.95 4.80 -3.63
N ALA A 235 -10.26 4.80 -3.37
CA ALA A 235 -11.14 3.70 -3.76
C ALA A 235 -11.30 3.61 -5.30
N VAL A 236 -11.48 4.75 -5.97
CA VAL A 236 -11.44 4.85 -7.45
C VAL A 236 -10.06 4.44 -7.97
N GLY A 237 -8.99 4.80 -7.27
CA GLY A 237 -7.62 4.39 -7.58
C GLY A 237 -7.41 2.87 -7.50
N ALA A 238 -7.93 2.23 -6.46
CA ALA A 238 -7.92 0.77 -6.31
C ALA A 238 -8.68 0.08 -7.46
N GLN A 239 -9.82 0.63 -7.87
CA GLN A 239 -10.56 0.15 -9.03
C GLN A 239 -9.77 0.31 -10.34
N GLN A 240 -9.04 1.42 -10.51
CA GLN A 240 -8.16 1.64 -11.65
C GLN A 240 -7.00 0.63 -11.67
N LEU A 241 -6.36 0.35 -10.54
CA LEU A 241 -5.30 -0.66 -10.42
C LEU A 241 -5.80 -2.06 -10.76
N ALA A 242 -7.00 -2.41 -10.32
CA ALA A 242 -7.60 -3.71 -10.64
C ALA A 242 -7.87 -3.89 -12.15
N LYS A 243 -8.18 -2.81 -12.88
CA LYS A 243 -8.25 -2.85 -14.36
C LYS A 243 -6.89 -3.17 -15.00
N TYR A 244 -5.80 -2.75 -14.36
CA TYR A 244 -4.43 -3.14 -14.69
C TYR A 244 -3.99 -4.42 -13.97
N LYS A 245 -4.93 -5.30 -13.62
CA LYS A 245 -4.66 -6.65 -13.07
C LYS A 245 -3.93 -6.66 -11.73
N ALA A 246 -3.83 -5.52 -11.03
CA ALA A 246 -3.27 -5.43 -9.68
C ALA A 246 -4.40 -5.15 -8.67
N ILE A 247 -4.78 -6.16 -7.90
CA ILE A 247 -5.84 -6.04 -6.89
C ILE A 247 -5.20 -5.63 -5.57
N VAL A 248 -5.67 -4.53 -5.00
CA VAL A 248 -5.17 -3.98 -3.73
C VAL A 248 -5.99 -4.55 -2.57
N THR A 249 -5.35 -5.29 -1.67
CA THR A 249 -6.01 -5.83 -0.44
C THR A 249 -6.02 -4.79 0.67
N ARG A 250 -4.96 -3.97 0.75
CA ARG A 250 -4.86 -2.83 1.68
C ARG A 250 -4.89 -1.51 0.92
N ILE A 251 -5.99 -0.75 1.00
CA ILE A 251 -6.16 0.52 0.26
C ILE A 251 -5.00 1.51 0.51
N THR A 252 -4.46 1.54 1.74
CA THR A 252 -3.32 2.41 2.08
C THR A 252 -2.01 1.99 1.42
N ALA A 253 -1.90 0.78 0.86
CA ALA A 253 -0.72 0.33 0.13
C ALA A 253 -0.50 1.09 -1.18
N ILE A 254 -1.53 1.75 -1.73
CA ILE A 254 -1.40 2.62 -2.90
C ILE A 254 -0.45 3.80 -2.59
N GLU A 255 -0.54 4.34 -1.38
CA GLU A 255 0.35 5.42 -0.91
C GLU A 255 1.80 4.95 -0.83
N GLU A 256 2.01 3.80 -0.18
CA GLU A 256 3.35 3.24 0.01
C GLU A 256 3.95 2.82 -1.33
N LEU A 257 3.15 2.30 -2.26
CA LEU A 257 3.58 1.93 -3.61
C LEU A 257 4.04 3.14 -4.43
N ALA A 258 3.40 4.31 -4.26
CA ALA A 258 3.82 5.54 -4.93
C ALA A 258 5.21 6.01 -4.47
N GLY A 259 5.56 5.75 -3.22
CA GLY A 259 6.84 6.08 -2.60
C GLY A 259 7.93 5.02 -2.72
N VAL A 260 7.66 3.85 -3.34
CA VAL A 260 8.65 2.78 -3.48
C VAL A 260 9.90 3.29 -4.20
N THR A 261 11.05 2.98 -3.60
CA THR A 261 12.39 3.32 -4.11
C THR A 261 13.16 2.09 -4.57
N ILE A 262 12.88 0.93 -3.96
CA ILE A 262 13.55 -0.34 -4.26
C ILE A 262 12.48 -1.42 -4.41
N LEU A 263 12.57 -2.17 -5.51
CA LEU A 263 11.74 -3.34 -5.79
C LEU A 263 12.61 -4.60 -5.70
N CYS A 264 12.45 -5.36 -4.64
CA CYS A 264 13.04 -6.69 -4.51
C CYS A 264 12.15 -7.68 -5.27
N SER A 265 12.56 -8.05 -6.48
CA SER A 265 11.82 -8.99 -7.32
C SER A 265 12.37 -10.40 -7.12
N ASP A 266 11.48 -11.35 -6.84
CA ASP A 266 11.80 -12.75 -7.07
C ASP A 266 12.03 -12.98 -8.58
N LYS A 267 12.92 -13.91 -8.90
CA LYS A 267 13.25 -14.28 -10.27
C LYS A 267 12.08 -15.07 -10.88
N THR A 268 11.69 -16.16 -10.21
CA THR A 268 10.71 -17.11 -10.73
C THR A 268 9.33 -16.47 -10.77
N GLY A 269 8.64 -16.60 -11.90
CA GLY A 269 7.28 -16.08 -12.09
C GLY A 269 7.16 -14.57 -12.29
N THR A 270 8.16 -13.77 -11.85
CA THR A 270 8.18 -12.31 -12.06
C THR A 270 9.08 -11.90 -13.22
N LEU A 271 10.39 -12.17 -13.12
CA LEU A 271 11.38 -11.80 -14.16
C LEU A 271 11.38 -12.81 -15.32
N THR A 272 11.05 -14.07 -15.01
CA THR A 272 10.95 -15.17 -15.95
C THR A 272 9.51 -15.62 -16.13
N THR A 273 9.27 -16.45 -17.14
CA THR A 273 7.93 -16.95 -17.47
C THR A 273 7.47 -18.08 -16.56
N ASN A 274 8.36 -18.71 -15.79
CA ASN A 274 8.11 -19.93 -15.03
C ASN A 274 7.56 -21.08 -15.92
N LYS A 275 7.85 -21.01 -17.22
CA LYS A 275 7.58 -22.07 -18.21
C LYS A 275 8.91 -22.74 -18.52
N LEU A 276 9.26 -23.67 -17.65
CA LEU A 276 10.51 -24.39 -17.74
C LEU A 276 10.55 -25.22 -19.03
N THR A 277 11.71 -25.23 -19.69
CA THR A 277 11.94 -26.00 -20.91
C THR A 277 13.24 -26.79 -20.79
N ILE A 278 13.26 -27.99 -21.37
CA ILE A 278 14.47 -28.82 -21.47
C ILE A 278 14.89 -28.88 -22.94
N ASP A 279 16.14 -28.50 -23.21
CA ASP A 279 16.73 -28.67 -24.53
C ASP A 279 17.37 -30.07 -24.63
N ARG A 280 16.81 -30.92 -25.49
CA ARG A 280 17.28 -32.30 -25.70
C ARG A 280 18.74 -32.36 -26.12
N SER A 281 19.25 -31.35 -26.82
CA SER A 281 20.63 -31.31 -27.30
C SER A 281 21.66 -31.10 -26.18
N THR A 282 21.20 -30.58 -25.03
CA THR A 282 22.09 -30.26 -23.91
C THR A 282 22.27 -31.42 -22.93
N ILE A 283 21.38 -32.42 -22.93
CA ILE A 283 21.35 -33.50 -21.95
C ILE A 283 22.67 -34.29 -21.94
N LYS A 284 23.25 -34.47 -20.75
CA LYS A 284 24.46 -35.28 -20.54
C LYS A 284 24.07 -36.67 -20.04
N THR A 285 24.68 -37.70 -20.62
CA THR A 285 24.46 -39.13 -20.30
C THR A 285 25.68 -39.67 -19.57
N TYR A 286 25.51 -40.31 -18.41
CA TYR A 286 26.62 -40.90 -17.64
C TYR A 286 26.66 -42.43 -17.67
N ALA A 287 25.57 -43.06 -18.10
CA ALA A 287 25.44 -44.51 -18.23
C ALA A 287 24.96 -44.90 -19.64
N HIS A 288 24.72 -46.20 -19.88
CA HIS A 288 24.27 -46.75 -21.17
C HIS A 288 22.82 -46.41 -21.55
N PHE A 289 22.33 -45.22 -21.20
CA PHE A 289 20.99 -44.73 -21.52
C PHE A 289 21.04 -43.57 -22.52
N SER A 290 20.11 -43.57 -23.46
CA SER A 290 19.93 -42.45 -24.40
C SER A 290 19.22 -41.26 -23.73
N ALA A 291 19.34 -40.07 -24.33
CA ALA A 291 18.69 -38.86 -23.81
C ALA A 291 17.14 -39.01 -23.71
N ASP A 292 16.51 -39.66 -24.68
CA ASP A 292 15.05 -39.91 -24.67
C ASP A 292 14.64 -40.89 -23.56
N GLU A 293 15.46 -41.90 -23.26
CA GLU A 293 15.23 -42.82 -22.14
C GLU A 293 15.36 -42.14 -20.79
N ILE A 294 16.34 -41.24 -20.62
CA ILE A 294 16.51 -40.46 -19.39
C ILE A 294 15.31 -39.55 -19.16
N ILE A 295 14.79 -38.88 -20.21
CA ILE A 295 13.56 -38.07 -20.11
C ILE A 295 12.38 -38.96 -19.70
N LEU A 296 12.25 -40.16 -20.28
CA LEU A 296 11.18 -41.10 -19.93
C LEU A 296 11.25 -41.56 -18.47
N LEU A 297 12.44 -41.93 -18.00
CA LEU A 297 12.65 -42.33 -16.59
C LEU A 297 12.39 -41.14 -15.64
N ALA A 298 12.85 -39.94 -15.99
CA ALA A 298 12.54 -38.73 -15.24
C ALA A 298 11.04 -38.42 -15.22
N ALA A 299 10.33 -38.67 -16.32
CA ALA A 299 8.88 -38.52 -16.40
C ALA A 299 8.15 -39.57 -15.56
N TYR A 300 8.66 -40.80 -15.44
CA TYR A 300 8.14 -41.78 -14.49
C TYR A 300 8.24 -41.24 -13.05
N ALA A 301 9.37 -40.65 -12.69
CA ALA A 301 9.58 -40.00 -11.39
C ALA A 301 8.85 -38.63 -11.25
N SER A 302 8.06 -38.24 -12.24
CA SER A 302 7.19 -37.05 -12.21
C SER A 302 5.74 -37.46 -11.93
N ARG A 303 4.95 -36.54 -11.36
CA ARG A 303 3.51 -36.71 -11.28
C ARG A 303 2.86 -36.51 -12.65
N THR A 304 1.76 -37.20 -12.91
CA THR A 304 0.92 -37.01 -14.11
C THR A 304 -0.31 -36.15 -13.83
N GLU A 305 -0.75 -36.10 -12.57
CA GLU A 305 -1.88 -35.30 -12.10
C GLU A 305 -1.38 -34.25 -11.10
N ASN A 306 -1.93 -33.03 -11.16
CA ASN A 306 -1.56 -31.90 -10.29
C ASN A 306 -0.04 -31.60 -10.30
N GLN A 307 0.52 -31.38 -11.50
CA GLN A 307 1.95 -31.27 -11.76
C GLN A 307 2.58 -29.93 -11.36
N ASP A 308 3.75 -30.01 -10.71
CA ASP A 308 4.69 -28.91 -10.50
C ASP A 308 5.27 -28.43 -11.84
N ALA A 309 5.85 -27.21 -11.87
CA ALA A 309 6.42 -26.66 -13.10
C ALA A 309 7.54 -27.54 -13.70
N ILE A 310 8.38 -28.16 -12.84
CA ILE A 310 9.46 -29.08 -13.27
C ILE A 310 8.87 -30.39 -13.80
N ASP A 311 7.89 -30.96 -13.11
CA ASP A 311 7.24 -32.21 -13.52
C ASP A 311 6.53 -32.04 -14.86
N ARG A 312 5.83 -30.93 -15.03
CA ARG A 312 5.17 -30.56 -16.28
C ARG A 312 6.18 -30.41 -17.41
N CYS A 313 7.29 -29.71 -17.17
CA CYS A 313 8.35 -29.54 -18.15
C CYS A 313 8.92 -30.89 -18.64
N ILE A 314 9.18 -31.82 -17.73
CA ILE A 314 9.71 -33.15 -18.08
C ILE A 314 8.67 -33.97 -18.85
N VAL A 315 7.41 -33.93 -18.42
CA VAL A 315 6.31 -34.64 -19.09
C VAL A 315 5.97 -34.04 -20.46
N GLU A 316 6.07 -32.72 -20.62
CA GLU A 316 5.93 -32.05 -21.91
C GLU A 316 7.12 -32.34 -22.85
N ALA A 317 8.33 -32.49 -22.30
CA ALA A 317 9.51 -32.84 -23.08
C ALA A 317 9.41 -34.22 -23.77
N LEU A 318 8.56 -35.14 -23.26
CA LEU A 318 8.23 -36.42 -23.91
C LEU A 318 7.42 -36.25 -25.22
N GLY A 319 6.69 -35.15 -25.39
CA GLY A 319 5.74 -34.93 -26.48
C GLY A 319 4.39 -35.64 -26.32
N ASP A 320 4.35 -36.85 -25.78
CA ASP A 320 3.12 -37.61 -25.48
C ASP A 320 3.04 -37.97 -23.98
N THR A 321 2.07 -37.37 -23.29
CA THR A 321 1.90 -37.52 -21.83
C THR A 321 1.45 -38.91 -21.42
N ALA A 322 0.79 -39.67 -22.31
CA ALA A 322 0.35 -41.04 -22.03
C ALA A 322 1.55 -41.98 -21.79
N ARG A 323 2.70 -41.66 -22.40
CA ARG A 323 3.94 -42.45 -22.24
C ARG A 323 4.50 -42.40 -20.82
N ALA A 324 4.21 -41.37 -20.03
CA ALA A 324 4.71 -41.24 -18.66
C ALA A 324 4.16 -42.31 -17.68
N ARG A 325 3.15 -43.08 -18.09
CA ARG A 325 2.59 -44.21 -17.32
C ARG A 325 2.35 -45.48 -18.15
N ALA A 326 2.67 -45.46 -19.45
CA ALA A 326 2.45 -46.62 -20.31
C ALA A 326 3.39 -47.78 -19.94
N GLY A 327 2.84 -48.97 -19.74
CA GLY A 327 3.62 -50.19 -19.49
C GLY A 327 4.23 -50.30 -18.09
N ILE A 328 3.81 -49.45 -17.15
CA ILE A 328 4.28 -49.49 -15.75
C ILE A 328 3.10 -49.52 -14.77
N LYS A 329 3.22 -50.35 -13.74
CA LYS A 329 2.32 -50.37 -12.58
C LYS A 329 2.98 -49.62 -11.43
N LEU A 330 2.41 -48.48 -11.05
CA LEU A 330 2.87 -47.69 -9.90
C LEU A 330 2.64 -48.47 -8.58
N LEU A 331 3.67 -48.55 -7.74
CA LEU A 331 3.59 -49.20 -6.43
C LEU A 331 3.75 -48.20 -5.29
N ASP A 332 4.76 -47.32 -5.38
CA ASP A 332 4.98 -46.25 -4.42
C ASP A 332 5.51 -44.99 -5.13
N PHE A 333 5.14 -43.82 -4.61
CA PHE A 333 5.60 -42.53 -5.11
C PHE A 333 5.90 -41.59 -3.94
N LYS A 334 7.17 -41.20 -3.80
CA LYS A 334 7.59 -40.20 -2.82
C LYS A 334 7.62 -38.82 -3.48
N PRO A 335 6.70 -37.92 -3.10
CA PRO A 335 6.66 -36.58 -3.66
C PRO A 335 7.84 -35.72 -3.20
N PHE A 336 7.99 -34.56 -3.84
CA PHE A 336 9.08 -33.65 -3.52
C PHE A 336 8.97 -33.16 -2.08
N ASN A 337 10.07 -33.27 -1.34
CA ASN A 337 10.21 -32.72 0.00
C ASN A 337 11.34 -31.67 -0.02
N PRO A 338 11.14 -30.44 0.49
CA PRO A 338 12.19 -29.43 0.59
C PRO A 338 13.45 -29.85 1.37
N VAL A 339 13.33 -30.84 2.26
CA VAL A 339 14.46 -31.41 3.01
C VAL A 339 15.23 -32.41 2.16
N ASP A 340 14.52 -33.38 1.56
CA ASP A 340 15.13 -34.44 0.75
C ASP A 340 15.55 -33.98 -0.67
N LYS A 341 14.94 -32.88 -1.15
CA LYS A 341 15.09 -32.23 -2.46
C LYS A 341 15.13 -33.19 -3.66
N ARG A 342 14.36 -34.28 -3.59
CA ARG A 342 14.20 -35.28 -4.63
C ARG A 342 12.77 -35.81 -4.71
N THR A 343 12.42 -36.40 -5.83
CA THR A 343 11.24 -37.26 -6.00
C THR A 343 11.70 -38.67 -6.32
N GLU A 344 10.89 -39.65 -5.96
CA GLU A 344 11.20 -41.06 -6.19
C GLU A 344 9.94 -41.82 -6.58
N ILE A 345 10.05 -42.68 -7.57
CA ILE A 345 8.99 -43.62 -7.96
C ILE A 345 9.52 -45.05 -7.83
N THR A 346 8.70 -45.93 -7.28
CA THR A 346 8.89 -47.37 -7.34
C THR A 346 7.77 -47.95 -8.20
N TYR A 347 8.14 -48.63 -9.29
CA TYR A 347 7.19 -49.19 -10.25
C TYR A 347 7.56 -50.61 -10.65
N ARG A 348 6.56 -51.36 -11.10
CA ARG A 348 6.73 -52.67 -11.73
C ARG A 348 6.53 -52.52 -13.24
N GLU A 349 7.54 -52.93 -13.99
CA GLU A 349 7.47 -52.92 -15.45
C GLU A 349 6.62 -54.09 -15.95
N GLU A 350 5.62 -53.83 -16.80
CA GLU A 350 4.69 -54.87 -17.26
C GLU A 350 5.33 -55.88 -18.22
N SER A 351 6.36 -55.47 -18.97
CA SER A 351 7.04 -56.32 -19.94
C SER A 351 7.99 -57.33 -19.29
N SER A 352 8.72 -56.92 -18.25
CA SER A 352 9.73 -57.75 -17.57
C SER A 352 9.25 -58.33 -16.24
N GLY A 353 8.19 -57.76 -15.66
CA GLY A 353 7.75 -58.08 -14.30
C GLY A 353 8.68 -57.60 -13.19
N LYS A 354 9.81 -56.96 -13.52
CA LYS A 354 10.80 -56.50 -12.54
C LYS A 354 10.37 -55.22 -11.84
N LEU A 355 10.82 -55.08 -10.59
CA LEU A 355 10.70 -53.86 -9.80
C LEU A 355 11.87 -52.91 -10.10
N LYS A 356 11.54 -51.65 -10.39
CA LYS A 356 12.50 -50.59 -10.71
C LYS A 356 12.21 -49.36 -9.89
N ARG A 357 13.26 -48.64 -9.52
CA ARG A 357 13.18 -47.38 -8.78
C ARG A 357 13.92 -46.29 -9.52
N VAL A 358 13.28 -45.13 -9.68
CA VAL A 358 13.89 -43.96 -10.31
C VAL A 358 13.77 -42.79 -9.36
N THR A 359 14.86 -42.04 -9.22
CA THR A 359 14.85 -40.78 -8.46
C THR A 359 15.38 -39.64 -9.31
N LYS A 360 14.84 -38.45 -9.10
CA LYS A 360 15.33 -37.21 -9.69
C LYS A 360 15.42 -36.14 -8.61
N GLY A 361 16.40 -35.25 -8.69
CA GLY A 361 16.59 -34.25 -7.66
C GLY A 361 17.83 -33.38 -7.85
N MET A 362 18.17 -32.67 -6.78
CA MET A 362 19.39 -31.85 -6.71
C MET A 362 20.64 -32.72 -6.90
N THR A 363 21.57 -32.27 -7.74
CA THR A 363 22.75 -33.03 -8.16
C THR A 363 23.57 -33.58 -6.99
N GLY A 364 23.86 -32.74 -5.99
CA GLY A 364 24.61 -33.14 -4.78
C GLY A 364 23.91 -34.22 -3.94
N ILE A 365 22.58 -34.24 -3.88
CA ILE A 365 21.85 -35.27 -3.13
C ILE A 365 21.79 -36.58 -3.93
N VAL A 366 21.57 -36.48 -5.24
CA VAL A 366 21.48 -37.65 -6.11
C VAL A 366 22.83 -38.38 -6.18
N ILE A 367 23.97 -37.67 -6.25
CA ILE A 367 25.29 -38.30 -6.28
C ILE A 367 25.67 -38.96 -4.94
N GLU A 368 25.20 -38.43 -3.81
CA GLU A 368 25.38 -39.06 -2.50
C GLU A 368 24.58 -40.37 -2.37
N LEU A 369 23.44 -40.47 -3.05
CA LEU A 369 22.62 -41.69 -3.10
C LEU A 369 23.17 -42.75 -4.06
N CYS A 370 24.00 -42.34 -5.02
CA CYS A 370 24.57 -43.26 -5.99
C CYS A 370 25.69 -44.07 -5.35
N THR A 371 25.49 -45.38 -5.19
CA THR A 371 26.51 -46.31 -4.71
C THR A 371 27.06 -47.18 -5.85
N ARG A 372 26.34 -47.28 -6.97
CA ARG A 372 26.73 -48.07 -8.14
C ARG A 372 27.49 -47.21 -9.13
N ASN A 373 28.66 -47.69 -9.58
CA ASN A 373 29.55 -46.96 -10.50
C ASN A 373 30.01 -45.57 -10.01
N LYS A 374 29.95 -45.31 -8.69
CA LYS A 374 30.48 -44.07 -8.11
C LYS A 374 32.01 -44.10 -8.13
N THR A 375 32.60 -43.26 -8.96
CA THR A 375 34.05 -42.98 -8.98
C THR A 375 34.27 -41.49 -8.72
N ASP A 376 35.41 -41.14 -8.12
CA ASP A 376 35.79 -39.73 -7.90
C ASP A 376 35.85 -38.95 -9.23
N GLU A 377 36.19 -39.61 -10.34
CA GLU A 377 36.18 -39.03 -11.68
C GLU A 377 34.76 -38.68 -12.17
N LEU A 378 33.77 -39.53 -11.88
CA LEU A 378 32.37 -39.27 -12.24
C LEU A 378 31.80 -38.09 -11.46
N GLU A 379 32.10 -38.01 -10.16
CA GLU A 379 31.69 -36.90 -9.30
C GLU A 379 32.28 -35.57 -9.78
N ASN A 380 33.58 -35.54 -10.11
CA ASN A 380 34.23 -34.37 -10.69
C ASN A 380 33.65 -33.98 -12.06
N THR A 381 33.31 -34.96 -12.90
CA THR A 381 32.70 -34.71 -14.22
C THR A 381 31.29 -34.10 -14.07
N LEU A 382 30.49 -34.64 -13.14
CA LEU A 382 29.17 -34.09 -12.82
C LEU A 382 29.28 -32.65 -12.32
N GLU A 383 30.21 -32.36 -11.42
CA GLU A 383 30.44 -30.99 -10.92
C GLU A 383 30.82 -30.02 -12.06
N HIS A 384 31.73 -30.43 -12.94
CA HIS A 384 32.13 -29.63 -14.11
C HIS A 384 30.95 -29.36 -15.05
N ASP A 385 30.13 -30.36 -15.36
CA ASP A 385 28.94 -30.18 -16.22
C ASP A 385 27.89 -29.27 -15.56
N VAL A 386 27.73 -29.35 -14.23
CA VAL A 386 26.83 -28.46 -13.47
C VAL A 386 27.32 -27.01 -13.51
N GLU A 387 28.63 -26.78 -13.40
CA GLU A 387 29.22 -25.45 -13.57
C GLU A 387 29.06 -24.92 -15.00
N GLU A 388 29.24 -25.77 -16.01
CA GLU A 388 28.99 -25.43 -17.42
C GLU A 388 27.55 -24.96 -17.61
N TYR A 389 26.58 -25.71 -17.11
CA TYR A 389 25.16 -25.33 -17.15
C TYR A 389 24.90 -24.03 -16.40
N ALA A 390 25.44 -23.88 -15.19
CA ALA A 390 25.25 -22.69 -14.38
C ALA A 390 25.80 -21.43 -15.08
N SER A 391 26.95 -21.54 -15.75
CA SER A 391 27.55 -20.45 -16.54
C SER A 391 26.69 -20.01 -17.73
N ARG A 392 25.88 -20.93 -18.26
CA ARG A 392 24.90 -20.70 -19.33
C ARG A 392 23.51 -20.27 -18.82
N GLY A 393 23.33 -20.19 -17.50
CA GLY A 393 22.05 -19.86 -16.86
C GLY A 393 21.05 -21.03 -16.86
N LEU A 394 21.53 -22.26 -17.00
CA LEU A 394 20.73 -23.49 -17.01
C LEU A 394 20.75 -24.12 -15.62
N ARG A 395 19.60 -24.61 -15.15
CA ARG A 395 19.47 -25.33 -13.90
C ARG A 395 19.69 -26.83 -14.14
N ALA A 396 20.59 -27.43 -13.39
CA ALA A 396 20.88 -28.86 -13.49
C ALA A 396 19.91 -29.69 -12.62
N LEU A 397 19.40 -30.79 -13.18
CA LEU A 397 18.63 -31.81 -12.46
C LEU A 397 19.21 -33.19 -12.75
N ALA A 398 19.65 -33.89 -11.70
CA ALA A 398 20.21 -35.24 -11.84
C ALA A 398 19.10 -36.29 -11.78
N VAL A 399 19.28 -37.36 -12.54
CA VAL A 399 18.41 -38.53 -12.56
C VAL A 399 19.25 -39.77 -12.25
N ALA A 400 18.75 -40.62 -11.36
CA ALA A 400 19.37 -41.88 -11.00
C ALA A 400 18.37 -43.05 -11.02
N TYR A 401 18.90 -44.24 -11.27
CA TYR A 401 18.14 -45.46 -11.53
C TYR A 401 18.65 -46.61 -10.66
N GLU A 402 17.73 -47.45 -10.19
CA GLU A 402 18.02 -48.65 -9.39
C GLU A 402 17.07 -49.79 -9.83
N GLU A 403 17.59 -51.02 -9.88
CA GLU A 403 16.80 -52.25 -10.04
C GLU A 403 16.71 -53.01 -8.71
N LEU A 404 15.53 -53.55 -8.42
CA LEU A 404 15.25 -54.32 -7.20
C LEU A 404 14.98 -55.78 -7.58
N ASP A 405 15.76 -56.71 -7.00
CA ASP A 405 15.58 -58.16 -7.22
C ASP A 405 14.49 -58.78 -6.33
N SER A 406 14.11 -58.10 -5.24
CA SER A 406 13.08 -58.58 -4.32
C SER A 406 11.69 -58.10 -4.72
N ASP A 407 10.66 -58.91 -4.49
CA ASP A 407 9.26 -58.54 -4.70
C ASP A 407 8.73 -57.51 -3.69
N ASN A 408 9.53 -57.18 -2.66
CA ASN A 408 9.18 -56.23 -1.62
C ASN A 408 9.60 -54.81 -2.01
N PHE A 409 8.65 -53.87 -2.07
CA PHE A 409 8.89 -52.50 -2.53
C PHE A 409 9.70 -51.64 -1.53
N GLU A 410 9.76 -52.05 -0.26
CA GLU A 410 10.52 -51.38 0.80
C GLU A 410 11.96 -51.92 0.99
N ALA A 411 12.38 -52.93 0.24
CA ALA A 411 13.72 -53.48 0.37
C ALA A 411 14.82 -52.48 -0.03
N GLU A 412 15.98 -52.57 0.61
CA GLU A 412 17.22 -51.94 0.16
C GLU A 412 17.64 -52.61 -1.17
N GLY A 413 17.74 -51.81 -2.24
CA GLY A 413 18.14 -52.32 -3.56
C GLY A 413 19.65 -52.41 -3.73
N HIS A 414 20.10 -52.59 -4.98
CA HIS A 414 21.53 -52.67 -5.33
C HIS A 414 22.28 -51.34 -5.27
N GLY A 415 21.58 -50.23 -4.97
CA GLY A 415 22.13 -48.90 -5.03
C GLY A 415 21.77 -48.16 -6.30
N PHE A 416 21.58 -46.84 -6.19
CA PHE A 416 21.33 -45.97 -7.33
C PHE A 416 22.57 -45.83 -8.22
N GLU A 417 22.34 -45.75 -9.53
CA GLU A 417 23.31 -45.40 -10.56
C GLU A 417 22.90 -44.07 -11.19
N LEU A 418 23.86 -43.13 -11.32
CA LEU A 418 23.63 -41.85 -11.99
C LEU A 418 23.49 -42.08 -13.50
N ILE A 419 22.33 -41.76 -14.08
CA ILE A 419 22.08 -42.02 -15.51
C ILE A 419 22.23 -40.78 -16.39
N GLY A 420 21.91 -39.59 -15.86
CA GLY A 420 22.04 -38.37 -16.65
C GLY A 420 21.72 -37.07 -15.93
N LEU A 421 22.04 -35.96 -16.62
CA LEU A 421 21.85 -34.59 -16.18
C LEU A 421 20.96 -33.82 -17.16
N LEU A 422 19.78 -33.42 -16.69
CA LEU A 422 18.84 -32.60 -17.44
C LEU A 422 19.16 -31.12 -17.24
N ALA A 423 19.24 -30.35 -18.33
CA ALA A 423 19.36 -28.90 -18.29
C ALA A 423 17.96 -28.27 -18.39
N ILE A 424 17.54 -27.60 -17.33
CA ILE A 424 16.26 -26.91 -17.26
C ILE A 424 16.53 -25.42 -17.45
N PHE A 425 15.90 -24.85 -18.47
CA PHE A 425 15.96 -23.42 -18.77
C PHE A 425 14.64 -22.75 -18.40
N ASP A 426 14.74 -21.61 -17.72
CA ASP A 426 13.60 -20.72 -17.44
C ASP A 426 13.75 -19.44 -18.27
N PRO A 427 13.02 -19.31 -19.40
CA PRO A 427 13.23 -18.19 -20.29
C PRO A 427 12.82 -16.87 -19.63
N PRO A 428 13.64 -15.81 -19.78
CA PRO A 428 13.23 -14.46 -19.39
C PRO A 428 12.03 -14.03 -20.23
N ARG A 429 11.21 -13.13 -19.68
CA ARG A 429 10.11 -12.55 -20.47
C ARG A 429 10.66 -11.51 -21.45
N ASP A 430 10.02 -11.41 -22.61
CA ASP A 430 10.41 -10.47 -23.67
C ASP A 430 10.30 -9.00 -23.22
N ASP A 431 9.37 -8.70 -22.31
CA ASP A 431 9.09 -7.37 -21.77
C ASP A 431 9.93 -7.00 -20.54
N THR A 432 10.56 -7.96 -19.86
CA THR A 432 11.26 -7.73 -18.58
C THR A 432 12.36 -6.69 -18.71
N LYS A 433 13.17 -6.74 -19.78
CA LYS A 433 14.29 -5.80 -19.96
C LYS A 433 13.79 -4.35 -20.08
N GLN A 434 12.84 -4.09 -20.97
CA GLN A 434 12.24 -2.77 -21.12
C GLN A 434 11.56 -2.30 -19.83
N THR A 435 10.92 -3.24 -19.12
CA THR A 435 10.26 -2.94 -17.84
C THR A 435 11.24 -2.53 -16.74
N ILE A 436 12.43 -3.15 -16.69
CA ILE A 436 13.50 -2.74 -15.77
C ILE A 436 13.96 -1.32 -16.09
N ASP A 437 14.17 -1.01 -17.38
CA ASP A 437 14.53 0.34 -17.82
C ASP A 437 13.46 1.37 -17.43
N ASP A 438 12.17 1.04 -17.60
CA ASP A 438 11.04 1.87 -17.20
C ASP A 438 10.97 2.06 -15.66
N ALA A 439 11.27 1.02 -14.89
CA ALA A 439 11.34 1.11 -13.43
C ALA A 439 12.47 2.05 -12.97
N ILE A 440 13.65 1.92 -13.59
CA ILE A 440 14.81 2.78 -13.31
C ILE A 440 14.52 4.22 -13.73
N ALA A 441 13.85 4.43 -14.87
CA ALA A 441 13.40 5.76 -15.31
C ALA A 441 12.40 6.41 -14.33
N LEU A 442 11.62 5.59 -13.62
CA LEU A 442 10.76 6.02 -12.50
C LEU A 442 11.53 6.15 -11.17
N GLY A 443 12.85 5.97 -11.15
CA GLY A 443 13.67 6.06 -9.94
C GLY A 443 13.46 4.88 -8.97
N VAL A 444 12.98 3.73 -9.46
CA VAL A 444 12.84 2.48 -8.70
C VAL A 444 13.99 1.55 -9.07
N ARG A 445 14.84 1.22 -8.09
CA ARG A 445 15.91 0.25 -8.29
C ARG A 445 15.36 -1.16 -8.15
N VAL A 446 15.51 -1.98 -9.19
CA VAL A 446 15.10 -3.39 -9.16
C VAL A 446 16.27 -4.22 -8.66
N LYS A 447 16.02 -5.08 -7.67
CA LYS A 447 17.01 -6.03 -7.13
C LYS A 447 16.49 -7.44 -7.30
N MET A 448 17.28 -8.33 -7.90
CA MET A 448 16.92 -9.74 -8.04
C MET A 448 17.16 -10.48 -6.73
N VAL A 449 16.20 -11.25 -6.24
CA VAL A 449 16.36 -12.10 -5.06
C VAL A 449 15.98 -13.53 -5.43
N THR A 450 16.94 -14.44 -5.47
CA THR A 450 16.71 -15.80 -5.98
C THR A 450 17.35 -16.89 -5.12
N GLY A 451 16.71 -18.06 -5.09
CA GLY A 451 17.26 -19.28 -4.51
C GLY A 451 18.29 -19.99 -5.38
N ASP A 452 18.45 -19.58 -6.65
CA ASP A 452 19.42 -20.17 -7.57
C ASP A 452 20.86 -19.83 -7.18
N GLN A 453 21.81 -20.60 -7.72
CA GLN A 453 23.24 -20.33 -7.56
C GLN A 453 23.64 -18.98 -8.20
N LEU A 454 24.71 -18.40 -7.68
CA LEU A 454 25.18 -17.08 -8.10
C LEU A 454 25.50 -16.99 -9.60
N ALA A 455 26.08 -18.04 -10.18
CA ALA A 455 26.40 -18.07 -11.61
C ALA A 455 25.13 -17.92 -12.49
N ILE A 456 24.07 -18.65 -12.16
CA ILE A 456 22.78 -18.59 -12.86
C ILE A 456 22.15 -17.20 -12.69
N ALA A 457 22.20 -16.65 -11.47
CA ALA A 457 21.65 -15.33 -11.17
C ALA A 457 22.36 -14.23 -11.98
N LYS A 458 23.71 -14.25 -12.02
CA LYS A 458 24.52 -13.29 -12.79
C LYS A 458 24.25 -13.38 -14.29
N GLU A 459 24.18 -14.58 -14.85
CA GLU A 459 23.90 -14.76 -16.27
C GLU A 459 22.48 -14.30 -16.61
N THR A 460 21.50 -14.61 -15.75
CA THR A 460 20.12 -14.11 -15.89
C THR A 460 20.09 -12.58 -15.82
N GLY A 461 20.79 -11.99 -14.85
CA GLY A 461 20.92 -10.54 -14.68
C GLY A 461 21.53 -9.85 -15.91
N ARG A 462 22.59 -10.43 -16.47
CA ARG A 462 23.24 -9.94 -17.71
C ARG A 462 22.28 -9.96 -18.90
N ARG A 463 21.51 -11.04 -19.09
CA ARG A 463 20.52 -11.13 -20.18
C ARG A 463 19.37 -10.15 -20.03
N LEU A 464 18.91 -9.94 -18.80
CA LEU A 464 17.82 -9.01 -18.46
C LEU A 464 18.24 -7.54 -18.46
N GLY A 465 19.54 -7.24 -18.44
CA GLY A 465 20.05 -5.86 -18.31
C GLY A 465 20.04 -5.32 -16.87
N LEU A 466 19.94 -6.20 -15.87
CA LEU A 466 19.93 -5.86 -14.44
C LEU A 466 21.32 -5.53 -13.89
N GLY A 467 22.37 -6.07 -14.51
CA GLY A 467 23.75 -6.01 -14.03
C GLY A 467 24.27 -7.36 -13.52
N ASP A 468 25.55 -7.42 -13.18
CA ASP A 468 26.24 -8.62 -12.69
C ASP A 468 26.85 -8.45 -11.27
N HIS A 469 26.61 -7.31 -10.60
CA HIS A 469 27.00 -7.06 -9.21
C HIS A 469 26.05 -7.77 -8.23
N MET A 470 26.02 -9.10 -8.32
CA MET A 470 25.25 -9.96 -7.43
C MET A 470 26.14 -10.67 -6.41
N TYR A 471 25.59 -10.90 -5.22
CA TYR A 471 26.30 -11.51 -4.10
C TYR A 471 25.58 -12.76 -3.59
N PRO A 472 26.30 -13.76 -3.06
CA PRO A 472 25.67 -14.91 -2.43
C PRO A 472 25.09 -14.53 -1.05
N ALA A 473 24.05 -15.22 -0.61
CA ALA A 473 23.38 -14.90 0.64
C ALA A 473 24.26 -15.05 1.90
N LYS A 474 25.37 -15.81 1.82
CA LYS A 474 26.34 -15.97 2.94
C LYS A 474 26.92 -14.63 3.41
N VAL A 475 27.09 -13.67 2.49
CA VAL A 475 27.65 -12.35 2.78
C VAL A 475 26.76 -11.54 3.76
N LEU A 476 25.47 -11.86 3.85
CA LEU A 476 24.57 -11.23 4.82
C LEU A 476 24.91 -11.57 6.28
N LYS A 477 25.52 -12.73 6.53
CA LYS A 477 25.98 -13.17 7.86
C LYS A 477 27.44 -12.85 8.11
N GLU A 478 28.28 -13.05 7.10
CA GLU A 478 29.74 -12.92 7.20
C GLU A 478 30.23 -11.48 7.05
N GLY A 479 29.37 -10.58 6.54
CA GLY A 479 29.74 -9.20 6.22
C GLY A 479 30.42 -9.08 4.84
N PRO A 480 30.76 -7.86 4.41
CA PRO A 480 31.39 -7.64 3.11
C PRO A 480 32.71 -8.40 3.00
N PRO A 481 33.06 -8.95 1.82
CA PRO A 481 34.29 -9.69 1.65
C PRO A 481 35.51 -8.81 2.00
N PRO A 482 36.58 -9.39 2.60
CA PRO A 482 37.68 -8.63 3.20
C PRO A 482 38.51 -7.76 2.24
N ASN A 483 38.28 -7.87 0.93
CA ASN A 483 38.89 -7.05 -0.13
C ASN A 483 37.87 -6.18 -0.90
N SER A 484 36.66 -5.98 -0.37
CA SER A 484 35.65 -5.14 -1.03
C SER A 484 35.79 -3.66 -0.64
N ASN A 485 35.34 -2.77 -1.53
CA ASN A 485 35.36 -1.32 -1.30
C ASN A 485 34.26 -0.83 -0.34
N PHE A 486 33.42 -1.72 0.19
CA PHE A 486 32.28 -1.37 1.03
C PHE A 486 32.70 -1.24 2.49
N ARG A 487 32.26 -0.16 3.16
CA ARG A 487 32.57 0.06 4.58
C ARG A 487 31.67 -0.75 5.51
N ASP A 488 30.44 -1.00 5.07
CA ASP A 488 29.43 -1.74 5.81
C ASP A 488 28.61 -2.63 4.88
N LEU A 489 28.00 -3.67 5.44
CA LEU A 489 27.08 -4.57 4.75
C LEU A 489 25.89 -3.82 4.15
N ASP A 490 25.44 -2.77 4.82
CA ASP A 490 24.31 -1.94 4.41
C ASP A 490 24.61 -1.17 3.10
N GLU A 491 25.84 -0.64 2.94
CA GLU A 491 26.30 0.01 1.70
C GLU A 491 26.35 -0.99 0.53
N MET A 492 26.87 -2.19 0.81
CA MET A 492 26.90 -3.29 -0.17
C MET A 492 25.50 -3.73 -0.59
N ILE A 493 24.53 -3.78 0.33
CA ILE A 493 23.15 -4.14 0.01
C ILE A 493 22.49 -3.09 -0.90
N ILE A 494 22.82 -1.80 -0.71
CA ILE A 494 22.32 -0.73 -1.58
C ILE A 494 22.90 -0.82 -2.99
N ASP A 495 24.18 -1.15 -3.12
CA ASP A 495 24.89 -1.25 -4.40
C ASP A 495 24.53 -2.53 -5.17
N ALA A 496 24.28 -3.64 -4.47
CA ALA A 496 24.03 -4.95 -5.09
C ALA A 496 22.82 -4.99 -6.04
N ASP A 497 23.01 -5.49 -7.26
CA ASP A 497 21.92 -5.70 -8.24
C ASP A 497 21.06 -6.93 -7.87
N GLY A 498 21.57 -7.82 -7.02
CA GLY A 498 20.80 -8.96 -6.54
C GLY A 498 21.54 -9.89 -5.58
N PHE A 499 20.76 -10.83 -5.02
CA PHE A 499 21.23 -11.85 -4.10
C PHE A 499 20.84 -13.24 -4.59
N ALA A 500 21.79 -14.16 -4.53
CA ALA A 500 21.63 -15.55 -4.97
C ALA A 500 21.81 -16.54 -3.80
N GLY A 501 21.22 -17.74 -3.93
CA GLY A 501 21.19 -18.75 -2.87
C GLY A 501 20.42 -18.28 -1.63
N VAL A 502 19.39 -17.47 -1.83
CA VAL A 502 18.66 -16.79 -0.76
C VAL A 502 17.61 -17.72 -0.16
N PHE A 503 17.68 -17.89 1.16
CA PHE A 503 16.66 -18.60 1.94
C PHE A 503 15.59 -17.61 2.42
N PRO A 504 14.41 -18.09 2.85
CA PRO A 504 13.31 -17.25 3.31
C PRO A 504 13.71 -16.24 4.41
N GLU A 505 14.55 -16.65 5.35
CA GLU A 505 15.10 -15.80 6.42
C GLU A 505 15.93 -14.65 5.87
N HIS A 506 16.74 -14.93 4.84
CA HIS A 506 17.58 -13.95 4.17
C HIS A 506 16.73 -12.94 3.40
N LYS A 507 15.63 -13.37 2.76
CA LYS A 507 14.66 -12.46 2.11
C LYS A 507 14.12 -11.44 3.11
N TYR A 508 13.69 -11.90 4.29
CA TYR A 508 13.22 -11.04 5.37
C TYR A 508 14.29 -10.05 5.86
N GLU A 509 15.53 -10.53 6.03
CA GLU A 509 16.63 -9.69 6.51
C GLU A 509 17.03 -8.60 5.50
N ILE A 510 17.09 -8.93 4.20
CA ILE A 510 17.36 -7.94 3.14
C ILE A 510 16.33 -6.81 3.20
N VAL A 511 15.04 -7.15 3.22
CA VAL A 511 13.96 -6.16 3.31
C VAL A 511 14.07 -5.33 4.58
N LYS A 512 14.32 -5.97 5.73
CA LYS A 512 14.46 -5.29 7.02
C LYS A 512 15.62 -4.28 7.03
N ARG A 513 16.77 -4.62 6.45
CA ARG A 513 17.94 -3.73 6.36
C ARG A 513 17.70 -2.57 5.41
N LEU A 514 17.16 -2.85 4.22
CA LEU A 514 16.79 -1.79 3.27
C LEU A 514 15.82 -0.77 3.89
N GLN A 515 14.82 -1.26 4.64
CA GLN A 515 13.94 -0.40 5.43
C GLN A 515 14.66 0.36 6.54
N GLY A 516 15.61 -0.26 7.23
CA GLY A 516 16.42 0.37 8.28
C GLY A 516 17.23 1.57 7.76
N MET A 517 17.62 1.53 6.48
CA MET A 517 18.29 2.62 5.78
C MET A 517 17.33 3.71 5.24
N GLY A 518 16.03 3.59 5.51
CA GLY A 518 15.02 4.56 5.08
C GLY A 518 14.47 4.35 3.66
N HIS A 519 14.80 3.24 2.99
CA HIS A 519 14.23 2.90 1.68
C HIS A 519 12.85 2.27 1.81
N LEU A 520 11.87 2.80 1.07
CA LEU A 520 10.58 2.16 0.88
C LEU A 520 10.74 0.99 -0.10
N CYS A 521 10.51 -0.22 0.42
CA CYS A 521 10.78 -1.46 -0.28
C CYS A 521 9.48 -2.18 -0.65
N ALA A 522 9.30 -2.44 -1.94
CA ALA A 522 8.34 -3.43 -2.42
C ALA A 522 9.04 -4.78 -2.59
N MET A 523 8.34 -5.86 -2.30
CA MET A 523 8.85 -7.20 -2.50
C MET A 523 7.84 -8.07 -3.23
N THR A 524 8.30 -8.85 -4.22
CA THR A 524 7.48 -9.88 -4.87
C THR A 524 7.76 -11.27 -4.29
N GLY A 525 6.76 -12.14 -4.32
CA GLY A 525 6.88 -13.53 -3.89
C GLY A 525 5.73 -14.39 -4.39
N ASP A 526 5.98 -15.68 -4.51
CA ASP A 526 5.03 -16.69 -5.01
C ASP A 526 4.72 -17.78 -3.97
N GLY A 527 5.67 -18.08 -3.08
CA GLY A 527 5.58 -19.20 -2.14
C GLY A 527 5.16 -18.82 -0.73
N ALA A 528 4.65 -19.81 0.02
CA ALA A 528 4.33 -19.68 1.44
C ALA A 528 5.55 -19.34 2.32
N ASN A 529 6.74 -19.57 1.79
CA ASN A 529 8.00 -19.22 2.43
C ASN A 529 8.31 -17.71 2.33
N ASP A 530 7.73 -17.00 1.38
CA ASP A 530 7.95 -15.57 1.18
C ASP A 530 7.01 -14.71 2.01
N ALA A 531 5.95 -15.31 2.57
CA ALA A 531 4.95 -14.63 3.39
C ALA A 531 5.55 -13.73 4.50
N PRO A 532 6.57 -14.14 5.27
CA PRO A 532 7.18 -13.26 6.27
C PRO A 532 7.86 -12.02 5.67
N ALA A 533 8.51 -12.18 4.52
CA ALA A 533 9.22 -11.10 3.85
C ALA A 533 8.24 -10.14 3.13
N LEU A 534 7.16 -10.68 2.54
CA LEU A 534 6.05 -9.92 1.97
C LEU A 534 5.34 -9.07 3.03
N SER A 535 5.00 -9.66 4.18
CA SER A 535 4.37 -8.94 5.29
C SER A 535 5.30 -7.89 5.92
N ARG A 536 6.62 -8.12 5.85
CA ARG A 536 7.62 -7.17 6.33
C ARG A 536 7.83 -5.99 5.39
N ALA A 537 7.73 -6.21 4.07
CA ALA A 537 7.89 -5.17 3.07
C ALA A 537 6.91 -4.00 3.30
N ASN A 538 7.24 -2.82 2.78
CA ASN A 538 6.27 -1.70 2.81
C ASN A 538 5.08 -2.02 1.92
N VAL A 539 5.35 -2.69 0.80
CA VAL A 539 4.32 -3.26 -0.06
C VAL A 539 4.72 -4.69 -0.42
N GLY A 540 3.99 -5.67 0.13
CA GLY A 540 4.08 -7.05 -0.31
C GLY A 540 3.26 -7.27 -1.58
N ILE A 541 3.85 -7.87 -2.61
CA ILE A 541 3.22 -8.15 -3.89
C ILE A 541 3.20 -9.66 -4.14
N ALA A 542 2.02 -10.27 -4.12
CA ALA A 542 1.85 -11.66 -4.52
C ALA A 542 1.67 -11.76 -6.03
N VAL A 543 2.46 -12.61 -6.68
CA VAL A 543 2.35 -12.82 -8.14
C VAL A 543 1.14 -13.68 -8.51
N GLU A 544 0.79 -13.69 -9.79
CA GLU A 544 -0.25 -14.59 -10.30
C GLU A 544 0.18 -16.06 -10.11
N GLY A 545 -0.72 -16.89 -9.58
CA GLY A 545 -0.41 -18.27 -9.19
C GLY A 545 0.30 -18.43 -7.85
N ALA A 546 0.53 -17.35 -7.09
CA ALA A 546 1.08 -17.42 -5.75
C ALA A 546 0.18 -18.25 -4.80
N THR A 547 0.82 -18.89 -3.81
CA THR A 547 0.11 -19.68 -2.81
C THR A 547 -0.82 -18.81 -1.96
N ASP A 548 -1.85 -19.43 -1.37
CA ASP A 548 -2.80 -18.73 -0.50
C ASP A 548 -2.12 -18.01 0.66
N ALA A 549 -1.07 -18.63 1.22
CA ALA A 549 -0.25 -18.01 2.24
C ALA A 549 0.47 -16.73 1.76
N ALA A 550 1.01 -16.72 0.54
CA ALA A 550 1.63 -15.53 -0.03
C ALA A 550 0.60 -14.44 -0.34
N ARG A 551 -0.56 -14.81 -0.90
CA ARG A 551 -1.68 -13.89 -1.18
C ARG A 551 -2.24 -13.25 0.09
N GLY A 552 -2.37 -14.03 1.17
CA GLY A 552 -2.83 -13.54 2.47
C GLY A 552 -1.83 -12.60 3.18
N ALA A 553 -0.53 -12.75 2.91
CA ALA A 553 0.51 -11.89 3.47
C ALA A 553 0.78 -10.62 2.64
N ALA A 554 0.32 -10.58 1.39
CA ALA A 554 0.56 -9.48 0.46
C ALA A 554 -0.48 -8.36 0.55
N ASP A 555 -0.02 -7.13 0.27
CA ASP A 555 -0.85 -5.93 0.22
C ASP A 555 -1.48 -5.71 -1.17
N ILE A 556 -0.87 -6.32 -2.19
CA ILE A 556 -1.30 -6.29 -3.57
C ILE A 556 -1.16 -7.69 -4.15
N VAL A 557 -2.21 -8.16 -4.84
CA VAL A 557 -2.23 -9.45 -5.53
C VAL A 557 -2.37 -9.21 -7.02
N LEU A 558 -1.44 -9.77 -7.80
CA LEU A 558 -1.47 -9.69 -9.25
C LEU A 558 -2.35 -10.82 -9.81
N THR A 559 -3.18 -10.46 -10.78
CA THR A 559 -4.01 -11.41 -11.57
C THR A 559 -3.44 -11.67 -12.95
N GLU A 560 -2.30 -11.05 -13.26
CA GLU A 560 -1.52 -11.28 -14.46
C GLU A 560 -0.04 -11.33 -14.06
N PRO A 561 0.74 -12.29 -14.55
CA PRO A 561 2.12 -12.46 -14.13
C PRO A 561 3.05 -11.50 -14.88
N GLY A 562 4.16 -11.13 -14.26
CA GLY A 562 5.21 -10.33 -14.89
C GLY A 562 5.53 -9.03 -14.15
N LEU A 563 6.77 -8.57 -14.33
CA LEU A 563 7.26 -7.33 -13.76
C LEU A 563 6.52 -6.09 -14.32
N SER A 564 6.05 -6.16 -15.57
CA SER A 564 5.39 -5.04 -16.27
C SER A 564 4.13 -4.58 -15.54
N THR A 565 3.31 -5.52 -15.07
CA THR A 565 2.12 -5.25 -14.25
C THR A 565 2.46 -4.46 -12.98
N ILE A 566 3.60 -4.77 -12.34
CA ILE A 566 4.06 -4.09 -11.13
C ILE A 566 4.50 -2.65 -11.43
N VAL A 567 5.28 -2.46 -12.48
CA VAL A 567 5.76 -1.11 -12.86
C VAL A 567 4.59 -0.23 -13.32
N HIS A 568 3.61 -0.80 -14.03
CA HIS A 568 2.35 -0.12 -14.35
C HIS A 568 1.57 0.23 -13.08
N ALA A 569 1.48 -0.66 -12.10
CA ALA A 569 0.83 -0.39 -10.83
C ALA A 569 1.53 0.75 -10.05
N ILE A 570 2.87 0.78 -10.02
CA ILE A 570 3.65 1.88 -9.41
C ILE A 570 3.33 3.21 -10.11
N ARG A 571 3.32 3.22 -11.45
CA ARG A 571 2.98 4.42 -12.23
C ARG A 571 1.56 4.93 -11.91
N GLN A 572 0.58 4.04 -11.84
CA GLN A 572 -0.80 4.40 -11.50
C GLN A 572 -0.94 4.88 -10.05
N ALA A 573 -0.27 4.21 -9.11
CA ALA A 573 -0.22 4.64 -7.71
C ALA A 573 0.32 6.07 -7.57
N ARG A 574 1.37 6.43 -8.33
CA ARG A 574 1.87 7.81 -8.37
C ARG A 574 0.87 8.81 -8.94
N ILE A 575 0.07 8.44 -9.95
CA ILE A 575 -0.99 9.31 -10.47
C ILE A 575 -2.05 9.56 -9.39
N ILE A 576 -2.48 8.50 -8.70
CA ILE A 576 -3.48 8.59 -7.61
C ILE A 576 -2.92 9.46 -6.47
N PHE A 577 -1.66 9.26 -6.10
CA PHE A 577 -0.99 10.06 -5.09
C PHE A 577 -0.87 11.54 -5.47
N GLN A 578 -0.55 11.84 -6.72
CA GLN A 578 -0.52 13.22 -7.23
C GLN A 578 -1.89 13.90 -7.12
N ARG A 579 -2.98 13.21 -7.47
CA ARG A 579 -4.35 13.75 -7.30
C ARG A 579 -4.60 14.15 -5.83
N MET A 580 -4.25 13.27 -4.89
CA MET A 580 -4.40 13.53 -3.46
C MET A 580 -3.56 14.71 -2.99
N ARG A 581 -2.27 14.77 -3.39
CA ARG A 581 -1.38 15.87 -3.01
C ARG A 581 -1.87 17.21 -3.57
N ASN A 582 -2.25 17.26 -4.84
CA ASN A 582 -2.74 18.46 -5.52
C ASN A 582 -4.03 18.96 -4.87
N TYR A 583 -4.89 18.04 -4.44
CA TYR A 583 -6.08 18.35 -3.67
C TYR A 583 -5.76 18.93 -2.29
N SER A 584 -4.82 18.36 -1.55
CA SER A 584 -4.43 18.88 -0.23
C SER A 584 -3.86 20.29 -0.34
N ILE A 585 -3.03 20.57 -1.35
CA ILE A 585 -2.52 21.93 -1.63
C ILE A 585 -3.69 22.87 -1.89
N TYR A 586 -4.63 22.47 -2.77
CA TYR A 586 -5.82 23.25 -3.09
C TYR A 586 -6.67 23.57 -1.85
N ALA A 587 -7.05 22.55 -1.08
CA ALA A 587 -7.90 22.70 0.10
C ALA A 587 -7.27 23.64 1.13
N CYS A 588 -5.98 23.46 1.43
CA CYS A 588 -5.27 24.35 2.33
C CYS A 588 -5.14 25.76 1.76
N SER A 589 -4.87 25.93 0.46
CA SER A 589 -4.82 27.26 -0.17
C SER A 589 -6.14 28.01 -0.06
N VAL A 590 -7.28 27.33 -0.28
CA VAL A 590 -8.60 27.95 -0.17
C VAL A 590 -8.88 28.35 1.28
N THR A 591 -8.53 27.51 2.27
CA THR A 591 -8.62 27.87 3.69
C THR A 591 -7.82 29.14 3.99
N ILE A 592 -6.54 29.20 3.62
CA ILE A 592 -5.70 30.39 3.84
C ILE A 592 -6.31 31.60 3.15
N ARG A 593 -6.74 31.45 1.90
CA ARG A 593 -7.33 32.53 1.11
C ARG A 593 -8.57 33.11 1.79
N ILE A 594 -9.53 32.28 2.21
CA ILE A 594 -10.77 32.77 2.83
C ILE A 594 -10.46 33.44 4.18
N VAL A 595 -9.72 32.74 5.04
CA VAL A 595 -9.43 33.21 6.40
C VAL A 595 -8.65 34.53 6.36
N VAL A 596 -7.53 34.57 5.64
CA VAL A 596 -6.67 35.76 5.60
C VAL A 596 -7.36 36.91 4.87
N CYS A 597 -8.07 36.64 3.77
CA CYS A 597 -8.74 37.69 3.00
C CYS A 597 -9.82 38.40 3.79
N PHE A 598 -10.76 37.66 4.37
CA PHE A 598 -11.86 38.29 5.11
C PHE A 598 -11.38 38.93 6.41
N SER A 599 -10.37 38.36 7.08
CA SER A 599 -9.75 39.04 8.22
C SER A 599 -9.07 40.37 7.85
N ILE A 600 -8.30 40.43 6.76
CA ILE A 600 -7.66 41.70 6.33
C ILE A 600 -8.72 42.76 5.97
N LEU A 601 -9.79 42.35 5.27
CA LEU A 601 -10.90 43.23 4.91
C LEU A 601 -11.64 43.73 6.16
N ALA A 602 -11.88 42.86 7.15
CA ALA A 602 -12.48 43.23 8.43
C ALA A 602 -11.57 44.19 9.24
N PHE A 603 -10.27 43.90 9.35
CA PHE A 603 -9.31 44.69 10.14
C PHE A 603 -9.05 46.08 9.55
N THR A 604 -8.86 46.16 8.24
CA THR A 604 -8.37 47.38 7.60
C THR A 604 -9.54 48.25 7.13
N TYR A 605 -10.58 47.61 6.59
CA TYR A 605 -11.65 48.30 5.89
C TYR A 605 -12.99 48.27 6.61
N LYS A 606 -13.11 47.55 7.74
CA LYS A 606 -14.38 47.39 8.47
C LYS A 606 -15.48 46.78 7.59
N PHE A 607 -15.06 45.91 6.67
CA PHE A 607 -15.88 45.25 5.67
C PHE A 607 -16.59 44.05 6.30
N ASP A 608 -17.92 44.02 6.26
CA ASP A 608 -18.72 42.94 6.85
C ASP A 608 -19.34 42.09 5.75
N PHE A 609 -18.71 40.94 5.47
CA PHE A 609 -19.20 40.04 4.42
C PHE A 609 -20.33 39.14 4.95
N PRO A 610 -21.41 38.90 4.18
CA PRO A 610 -22.50 38.03 4.60
C PRO A 610 -22.07 36.54 4.67
N PRO A 611 -22.26 35.84 5.80
CA PRO A 611 -21.87 34.43 5.96
C PRO A 611 -22.51 33.50 4.93
N PHE A 612 -23.79 33.72 4.60
CA PHE A 612 -24.52 32.93 3.60
C PHE A 612 -23.83 32.86 2.23
N MET A 613 -23.16 33.94 1.80
CA MET A 613 -22.43 33.92 0.51
C MET A 613 -21.21 33.00 0.54
N VAL A 614 -20.56 32.88 1.71
CA VAL A 614 -19.46 31.94 1.92
C VAL A 614 -19.97 30.50 1.88
N LEU A 615 -21.16 30.26 2.45
CA LEU A 615 -21.82 28.96 2.38
C LEU A 615 -22.10 28.56 0.92
N VAL A 616 -22.58 29.48 0.09
CA VAL A 616 -22.79 29.24 -1.34
C VAL A 616 -21.46 28.92 -2.05
N ILE A 617 -20.38 29.64 -1.72
CA ILE A 617 -19.04 29.33 -2.25
C ILE A 617 -18.61 27.92 -1.85
N ALA A 618 -18.77 27.55 -0.57
CA ALA A 618 -18.41 26.22 -0.06
C ALA A 618 -19.19 25.11 -0.76
N LEU A 619 -20.51 25.27 -0.91
CA LEU A 619 -21.38 24.31 -1.59
C LEU A 619 -20.97 24.09 -3.06
N LEU A 620 -20.76 25.17 -3.81
CA LEU A 620 -20.35 25.10 -5.21
C LEU A 620 -18.96 24.49 -5.36
N ASN A 621 -18.04 24.81 -4.43
CA ASN A 621 -16.71 24.25 -4.43
C ASN A 621 -16.75 22.73 -4.17
N ASP A 622 -17.38 22.30 -3.08
CA ASP A 622 -17.47 20.90 -2.67
C ASP A 622 -18.11 20.02 -3.75
N GLY A 623 -19.17 20.51 -4.41
CA GLY A 623 -19.82 19.80 -5.53
C GLY A 623 -18.88 19.59 -6.73
N THR A 624 -18.01 20.54 -7.04
CA THR A 624 -17.06 20.41 -8.17
C THR A 624 -15.83 19.57 -7.83
N ILE A 625 -15.38 19.59 -6.58
CA ILE A 625 -14.14 18.94 -6.14
C ILE A 625 -14.17 17.43 -6.35
N MET A 626 -15.34 16.77 -6.27
CA MET A 626 -15.45 15.32 -6.46
C MET A 626 -14.92 14.87 -7.83
N THR A 627 -14.98 15.72 -8.85
CA THR A 627 -14.45 15.44 -10.19
C THR A 627 -12.92 15.31 -10.26
N LEU A 628 -12.21 15.78 -9.23
CA LEU A 628 -10.76 15.68 -9.13
C LEU A 628 -10.27 14.23 -8.97
N SER A 629 -11.10 13.36 -8.37
CA SER A 629 -10.82 11.93 -8.26
C SER A 629 -10.64 11.25 -9.63
N LEU A 630 -11.27 11.83 -10.67
CA LEU A 630 -11.25 11.37 -12.06
C LEU A 630 -10.28 12.18 -12.95
N ASP A 631 -9.46 13.07 -12.37
CA ASP A 631 -8.62 13.95 -13.17
C ASP A 631 -7.46 13.22 -13.86
N ARG A 632 -7.00 13.76 -14.98
CA ARG A 632 -5.86 13.24 -15.75
C ARG A 632 -4.58 13.96 -15.33
N VAL A 633 -3.91 13.43 -14.31
CA VAL A 633 -2.64 13.97 -13.80
C VAL A 633 -1.47 13.10 -14.27
N LEU A 634 -0.31 13.72 -14.51
CA LEU A 634 0.91 13.01 -14.87
C LEU A 634 1.54 12.34 -13.63
N PRO A 635 2.15 11.15 -13.78
CA PRO A 635 2.88 10.52 -12.69
C PRO A 635 4.14 11.32 -12.34
N SER A 636 4.54 11.30 -11.07
CA SER A 636 5.88 11.73 -10.68
C SER A 636 6.94 10.77 -11.22
N MET A 637 8.01 11.30 -11.80
CA MET A 637 9.16 10.50 -12.25
C MET A 637 10.06 10.08 -11.10
N THR A 638 9.98 10.75 -9.96
CA THR A 638 10.68 10.35 -8.73
C THR A 638 9.70 9.73 -7.74
N PRO A 639 10.16 8.85 -6.84
CA PRO A 639 9.37 8.37 -5.71
C PRO A 639 8.76 9.55 -4.96
N ASP A 640 7.46 9.45 -4.65
CA ASP A 640 6.70 10.54 -4.02
C ASP A 640 6.29 10.16 -2.60
N SER A 641 6.38 11.11 -1.69
CA SER A 641 6.03 10.93 -0.28
C SER A 641 5.36 12.19 0.25
N TRP A 642 4.63 12.05 1.35
CA TRP A 642 3.95 13.18 1.97
C TRP A 642 4.95 14.14 2.63
N ASP A 643 5.30 15.21 1.93
CA ASP A 643 5.94 16.37 2.53
C ASP A 643 4.88 17.44 2.86
N LEU A 644 4.38 17.38 4.09
CA LEU A 644 3.40 18.35 4.60
C LEU A 644 3.96 19.78 4.60
N THR A 645 5.27 19.95 4.75
CA THR A 645 5.89 21.29 4.76
C THR A 645 5.83 21.90 3.36
N GLU A 646 6.11 21.10 2.33
CA GLU A 646 5.95 21.51 0.93
C GLU A 646 4.48 21.89 0.63
N ILE A 647 3.53 21.06 1.07
CA ILE A 647 2.09 21.32 0.87
C ILE A 647 1.67 22.64 1.51
N PHE A 648 2.04 22.86 2.78
CA PHE A 648 1.67 24.09 3.50
C PHE A 648 2.36 25.34 2.93
N ALA A 649 3.60 25.21 2.44
CA ALA A 649 4.31 26.31 1.80
C ALA A 649 3.59 26.79 0.51
N TYR A 650 3.18 25.85 -0.36
CA TYR A 650 2.34 26.21 -1.50
C TYR A 650 0.99 26.78 -1.08
N ALA A 651 0.37 26.18 -0.05
CA ALA A 651 -0.92 26.61 0.45
C ALA A 651 -0.91 28.09 0.83
N ILE A 652 0.10 28.49 1.62
CA ILE A 652 0.30 29.86 2.07
C ILE A 652 0.62 30.79 0.89
N ALA A 653 1.53 30.40 -0.01
CA ALA A 653 1.92 31.24 -1.13
C ALA A 653 0.74 31.57 -2.07
N TYR A 654 -0.01 30.55 -2.50
CA TYR A 654 -1.21 30.77 -3.33
C TYR A 654 -2.30 31.51 -2.57
N GLY A 655 -2.54 31.15 -1.31
CA GLY A 655 -3.56 31.79 -0.48
C GLY A 655 -3.33 33.29 -0.28
N LEU A 656 -2.09 33.69 0.03
CA LEU A 656 -1.72 35.09 0.23
C LEU A 656 -1.76 35.90 -1.07
N TYR A 657 -1.29 35.33 -2.17
CA TYR A 657 -1.34 36.00 -3.46
C TYR A 657 -2.78 36.26 -3.92
N LEU A 658 -3.64 35.24 -3.82
CA LEU A 658 -5.06 35.38 -4.15
C LEU A 658 -5.79 36.34 -3.20
N THR A 659 -5.41 36.36 -1.92
CA THR A 659 -5.88 37.37 -0.97
C THR A 659 -5.51 38.78 -1.42
N GLY A 660 -4.27 38.97 -1.88
CA GLY A 660 -3.81 40.24 -2.45
C GLY A 660 -4.66 40.69 -3.63
N SER A 661 -5.07 39.77 -4.51
CA SER A 661 -5.98 40.06 -5.63
C SER A 661 -7.34 40.56 -5.16
N THR A 662 -7.98 39.87 -4.20
CA THR A 662 -9.30 40.27 -3.68
C THR A 662 -9.23 41.60 -2.94
N VAL A 663 -8.23 41.78 -2.08
CA VAL A 663 -8.03 43.05 -1.34
C VAL A 663 -7.77 44.19 -2.32
N ALA A 664 -6.93 44.00 -3.34
CA ALA A 664 -6.67 45.02 -4.34
C ALA A 664 -7.94 45.42 -5.10
N LEU A 665 -8.80 44.46 -5.49
CA LEU A 665 -10.06 44.75 -6.15
C LEU A 665 -10.97 45.62 -5.26
N VAL A 666 -11.18 45.20 -4.01
CA VAL A 666 -12.05 45.93 -3.06
C VAL A 666 -11.50 47.32 -2.80
N VAL A 667 -10.19 47.47 -2.62
CA VAL A 667 -9.54 48.78 -2.40
C VAL A 667 -9.70 49.70 -3.59
N ILE A 668 -9.47 49.21 -4.81
CA ILE A 668 -9.63 50.01 -6.03
C ILE A 668 -11.08 50.48 -6.16
N ILE A 669 -12.07 49.61 -5.90
CA ILE A 669 -13.48 49.99 -6.00
C ILE A 669 -13.86 51.01 -4.92
N VAL A 670 -13.42 50.82 -3.67
CA VAL A 670 -13.81 51.70 -2.55
C VAL A 670 -13.10 53.06 -2.60
N GLN A 671 -11.82 53.09 -2.97
CA GLN A 671 -11.00 54.31 -2.90
C GLN A 671 -10.90 55.07 -4.22
N THR A 672 -11.22 54.45 -5.37
CA THR A 672 -10.99 55.07 -6.69
C THR A 672 -12.15 54.86 -7.66
N ASP A 673 -12.38 55.85 -8.54
CA ASP A 673 -13.39 55.77 -9.60
C ASP A 673 -12.86 55.15 -10.89
N PHE A 674 -11.85 54.28 -10.81
CA PHE A 674 -11.17 53.74 -11.99
C PHE A 674 -12.13 52.96 -12.89
N PHE A 675 -12.90 52.03 -12.31
CA PHE A 675 -13.84 51.20 -13.07
C PHE A 675 -15.02 52.01 -13.63
N GLN A 676 -15.51 52.99 -12.87
CA GLN A 676 -16.61 53.86 -13.30
C GLN A 676 -16.19 54.74 -14.49
N ARG A 677 -15.01 55.38 -14.43
CA ARG A 677 -14.50 56.23 -15.52
C ARG A 677 -14.15 55.45 -16.78
N LYS A 678 -13.54 54.27 -16.64
CA LYS A 678 -13.00 53.53 -17.79
C LYS A 678 -14.03 52.65 -18.49
N PHE A 679 -14.99 52.10 -17.73
CA PHE A 679 -15.95 51.12 -18.25
C PHE A 679 -17.41 51.57 -18.13
N GLY A 680 -17.68 52.77 -17.60
CA GLY A 680 -19.04 53.33 -17.52
C GLY A 680 -19.98 52.56 -16.60
N VAL A 681 -19.44 51.75 -15.69
CA VAL A 681 -20.24 50.95 -14.73
C VAL A 681 -20.49 51.77 -13.47
N ALA A 682 -21.75 51.89 -13.06
CA ALA A 682 -22.14 52.54 -11.81
C ALA A 682 -22.48 51.49 -10.73
N LEU A 683 -22.32 51.88 -9.47
CA LEU A 683 -22.85 51.18 -8.29
C LEU A 683 -23.99 52.02 -7.71
N SER A 684 -24.87 51.39 -6.93
CA SER A 684 -26.04 52.03 -6.32
C SER A 684 -25.67 53.21 -5.41
N THR A 685 -24.47 53.21 -4.82
CA THR A 685 -23.96 54.34 -4.05
C THR A 685 -22.98 55.21 -4.87
N PRO A 686 -23.13 56.55 -4.87
CA PRO A 686 -22.17 57.44 -5.51
C PRO A 686 -20.83 57.44 -4.76
N PRO A 687 -19.69 57.65 -5.45
CA PRO A 687 -18.38 57.64 -4.82
C PRO A 687 -18.20 58.82 -3.82
N PRO A 688 -17.53 58.61 -2.66
CA PRO A 688 -16.88 57.37 -2.22
C PRO A 688 -17.89 56.30 -1.81
N ILE A 689 -17.74 55.11 -2.41
CA ILE A 689 -18.68 53.99 -2.25
C ILE A 689 -18.69 53.54 -0.79
N ASN A 690 -19.89 53.22 -0.28
CA ASN A 690 -20.01 52.67 1.06
C ASN A 690 -19.26 51.33 1.12
N LYS A 691 -18.40 51.17 2.13
CA LYS A 691 -17.55 49.99 2.29
C LYS A 691 -18.36 48.69 2.40
N ASN A 692 -19.60 48.77 2.89
CA ASN A 692 -20.53 47.65 3.00
C ASN A 692 -21.69 47.76 2.00
N ASP A 693 -21.44 48.25 0.78
CA ASP A 693 -22.45 48.26 -0.28
C ASP A 693 -22.83 46.81 -0.67
N PRO A 694 -24.12 46.45 -0.68
CA PRO A 694 -24.61 45.15 -1.13
C PRO A 694 -24.10 44.69 -2.50
N GLN A 695 -23.89 45.62 -3.45
CA GLN A 695 -23.35 45.30 -4.77
C GLN A 695 -21.85 45.00 -4.73
N LEU A 696 -21.11 45.64 -3.81
CA LEU A 696 -19.69 45.34 -3.58
C LEU A 696 -19.51 43.95 -2.95
N HIS A 697 -20.42 43.55 -2.04
CA HIS A 697 -20.44 42.19 -1.52
C HIS A 697 -20.64 41.17 -2.63
N MET A 698 -21.55 41.44 -3.58
CA MET A 698 -21.77 40.55 -4.73
C MET A 698 -20.55 40.46 -5.67
N ILE A 699 -19.89 41.60 -5.96
CA ILE A 699 -18.65 41.62 -6.74
C ILE A 699 -17.57 40.77 -6.06
N THR A 700 -17.42 40.91 -4.74
CA THR A 700 -16.45 40.16 -3.95
C THR A 700 -16.76 38.67 -3.94
N TYR A 701 -18.04 38.29 -3.77
CA TYR A 701 -18.52 36.91 -3.88
C TYR A 701 -18.13 36.27 -5.21
N LEU A 702 -18.48 36.91 -6.34
CA LEU A 702 -18.25 36.38 -7.67
C LEU A 702 -16.75 36.25 -7.95
N GLN A 703 -15.97 37.26 -7.55
CA GLN A 703 -14.52 37.25 -7.71
C GLN A 703 -13.90 36.06 -6.98
N VAL A 704 -14.26 35.89 -5.71
CA VAL A 704 -13.80 34.80 -4.86
C VAL A 704 -14.23 33.44 -5.42
N ALA A 705 -15.48 33.28 -5.83
CA ALA A 705 -16.00 32.01 -6.34
C ALA A 705 -15.26 31.53 -7.60
N ILE A 706 -15.02 32.42 -8.56
CA ILE A 706 -14.30 32.11 -9.80
C ILE A 706 -12.84 31.74 -9.52
N ILE A 707 -12.11 32.63 -8.84
CA ILE A 707 -10.66 32.45 -8.70
C ILE A 707 -10.31 31.25 -7.79
N SER A 708 -11.17 30.94 -6.81
CA SER A 708 -11.00 29.79 -5.94
C SER A 708 -11.04 28.51 -6.73
N GLN A 709 -12.06 28.31 -7.56
CA GLN A 709 -12.15 27.10 -8.36
C GLN A 709 -11.08 27.08 -9.46
N ALA A 710 -10.74 28.23 -10.05
CA ALA A 710 -9.69 28.31 -11.06
C ALA A 710 -8.33 27.84 -10.53
N LEU A 711 -8.03 28.04 -9.24
CA LEU A 711 -6.81 27.58 -8.59
C LEU A 711 -6.54 26.08 -8.81
N ILE A 712 -7.60 25.26 -8.97
CA ILE A 712 -7.45 23.82 -9.21
C ILE A 712 -6.66 23.51 -10.48
N PHE A 713 -6.75 24.35 -11.51
CA PHE A 713 -6.02 24.18 -12.77
C PHE A 713 -4.52 24.44 -12.61
N THR A 714 -4.13 25.32 -11.68
CA THR A 714 -2.73 25.56 -11.35
C THR A 714 -2.16 24.47 -10.45
N THR A 715 -2.91 24.06 -9.43
CA THR A 715 -2.42 23.07 -8.45
C THR A 715 -2.30 21.67 -9.06
N ARG A 716 -3.14 21.31 -10.04
CA ARG A 716 -3.04 20.03 -10.75
C ARG A 716 -1.85 19.92 -11.69
N ALA A 717 -1.40 21.04 -12.26
CA ALA A 717 -0.43 21.05 -13.34
C ALA A 717 1.00 21.10 -12.81
N HIS A 718 1.87 20.22 -13.31
CA HIS A 718 3.29 20.27 -13.03
C HIS A 718 3.98 21.37 -13.83
N SER A 719 3.64 21.51 -15.10
CA SER A 719 4.05 22.61 -15.97
C SER A 719 3.03 23.76 -15.91
N PHE A 720 3.00 24.61 -16.93
CA PHE A 720 1.96 25.62 -17.07
C PHE A 720 0.57 24.99 -17.18
N PHE A 721 -0.45 25.64 -16.59
CA PHE A 721 -1.82 25.13 -16.52
C PHE A 721 -2.40 24.80 -17.91
N PHE A 722 -2.00 25.54 -18.95
CA PHE A 722 -2.52 25.37 -20.31
C PHE A 722 -1.83 24.24 -21.11
N MET A 723 -0.67 23.77 -20.67
CA MET A 723 0.04 22.66 -21.32
C MET A 723 -0.56 21.31 -20.94
N GLU A 724 -1.12 21.20 -19.73
CA GLU A 724 -1.69 19.96 -19.22
C GLU A 724 -3.21 20.00 -19.29
N ARG A 725 -3.81 19.21 -20.19
CA ARG A 725 -5.26 19.21 -20.39
C ARG A 725 -6.00 18.64 -19.15
N PRO A 726 -7.00 19.34 -18.60
CA PRO A 726 -7.86 18.80 -17.55
C PRO A 726 -8.75 17.67 -18.06
N SER A 727 -9.27 16.85 -17.15
CA SER A 727 -10.34 15.93 -17.52
C SER A 727 -11.59 16.71 -17.96
N PHE A 728 -12.37 16.11 -18.87
CA PHE A 728 -13.62 16.72 -19.33
C PHE A 728 -14.59 16.94 -18.17
N ALA A 729 -14.65 15.98 -17.22
CA ALA A 729 -15.47 16.09 -16.02
C ALA A 729 -15.12 17.31 -15.17
N LEU A 730 -13.82 17.54 -14.92
CA LEU A 730 -13.34 18.68 -14.14
C LEU A 730 -13.64 20.02 -14.84
N PHE A 731 -13.39 20.11 -16.14
CA PHE A 731 -13.66 21.33 -16.90
C PHE A 731 -15.16 21.62 -16.99
N ALA A 732 -15.99 20.61 -17.24
CA ALA A 732 -17.44 20.77 -17.27
C ALA A 732 -18.00 21.19 -15.90
N ALA A 733 -17.51 20.60 -14.81
CA ALA A 733 -17.91 20.99 -13.45
C ALA A 733 -17.53 22.43 -13.12
N PHE A 734 -16.32 22.87 -13.50
CA PHE A 734 -15.91 24.26 -13.40
C PHE A 734 -16.86 25.18 -14.19
N CYS A 735 -17.09 24.91 -15.48
CA CYS A 735 -17.99 25.73 -16.30
C CYS A 735 -19.41 25.82 -15.71
N LEU A 736 -19.95 24.71 -15.22
CA LEU A 736 -21.28 24.66 -14.62
C LEU A 736 -21.33 25.50 -13.32
N ALA A 737 -20.37 25.32 -12.42
CA ALA A 737 -20.35 26.08 -11.18
C ALA A 737 -20.13 27.58 -11.40
N GLN A 738 -19.30 27.95 -12.38
CA GLN A 738 -19.09 29.36 -12.72
C GLN A 738 -20.29 29.99 -13.44
N LEU A 739 -21.02 29.21 -14.23
CA LEU A 739 -22.29 29.63 -14.80
C LEU A 739 -23.30 29.91 -13.68
N VAL A 740 -23.44 28.98 -12.73
CA VAL A 740 -24.34 29.14 -11.57
C VAL A 740 -23.95 30.34 -10.73
N SER A 741 -22.66 30.54 -10.42
CA SER A 741 -22.19 31.69 -9.66
C SER A 741 -22.44 33.02 -10.39
N SER A 742 -22.25 33.05 -11.71
CA SER A 742 -22.53 34.23 -12.54
C SER A 742 -24.03 34.54 -12.62
N ILE A 743 -24.90 33.52 -12.67
CA ILE A 743 -26.35 33.68 -12.62
C ILE A 743 -26.79 34.24 -11.26
N ILE A 744 -26.24 33.72 -10.16
CA ILE A 744 -26.48 34.25 -8.81
C ILE A 744 -26.07 35.73 -8.76
N ALA A 745 -24.90 36.08 -9.30
CA ALA A 745 -24.46 37.48 -9.33
C ALA A 745 -25.36 38.40 -10.17
N ALA A 746 -25.92 37.90 -11.26
CA ALA A 746 -26.78 38.69 -12.14
C ALA A 746 -28.21 38.90 -11.61
N TYR A 747 -28.75 37.97 -10.81
CA TYR A 747 -30.18 37.95 -10.50
C TYR A 747 -30.53 37.81 -9.00
N ALA A 748 -29.56 37.56 -8.11
CA ALA A 748 -29.86 37.37 -6.69
C ALA A 748 -30.05 38.73 -5.98
N ASP A 749 -31.30 39.01 -5.59
CA ASP A 749 -31.70 40.12 -4.73
C ASP A 749 -32.44 39.55 -3.49
N TRP A 750 -31.71 38.82 -2.65
CA TRP A 750 -32.30 38.19 -1.47
C TRP A 750 -32.25 39.14 -0.26
N GLY A 751 -33.43 39.53 0.22
CA GLY A 751 -33.59 40.53 1.29
C GLY A 751 -32.91 40.19 2.63
N PHE A 752 -32.63 38.92 2.90
CA PHE A 752 -31.97 38.48 4.15
C PHE A 752 -30.44 38.55 4.07
N THR A 753 -29.83 38.55 2.88
CA THR A 753 -28.36 38.50 2.71
C THR A 753 -27.68 39.85 2.48
N GLN A 754 -28.43 40.97 2.48
CA GLN A 754 -27.91 42.32 2.19
C GLN A 754 -27.01 42.36 0.94
N ILE A 755 -27.39 41.63 -0.11
CA ILE A 755 -26.73 41.64 -1.42
C ILE A 755 -27.71 42.15 -2.47
N HIS A 756 -27.16 42.80 -3.49
CA HIS A 756 -27.91 43.24 -4.66
C HIS A 756 -27.28 42.72 -5.94
N SER A 757 -28.14 42.48 -6.94
CA SER A 757 -27.72 42.08 -8.27
C SER A 757 -26.79 43.12 -8.90
N ILE A 758 -25.84 42.62 -9.70
CA ILE A 758 -24.84 43.44 -10.39
C ILE A 758 -25.05 43.40 -11.90
N SER A 759 -24.69 44.49 -12.58
CA SER A 759 -24.83 44.58 -14.03
C SER A 759 -23.90 43.61 -14.76
N GLY A 760 -24.28 43.21 -15.98
CA GLY A 760 -23.44 42.37 -16.84
C GLY A 760 -22.04 42.95 -17.11
N GLY A 761 -21.89 44.28 -17.08
CA GLY A 761 -20.59 44.94 -17.17
C GLY A 761 -19.66 44.61 -15.99
N TRP A 762 -20.19 44.61 -14.76
CA TRP A 762 -19.43 44.23 -13.57
C TRP A 762 -19.03 42.75 -13.60
N ILE A 763 -19.94 41.87 -14.04
CA ILE A 763 -19.63 40.44 -14.22
C ILE A 763 -18.45 40.25 -15.18
N GLY A 764 -18.48 40.92 -16.34
CA GLY A 764 -17.38 40.88 -17.31
C GLY A 764 -16.05 41.40 -16.75
N ILE A 765 -16.09 42.51 -15.99
CA ILE A 765 -14.90 43.07 -15.33
C ILE A 765 -14.29 42.08 -14.34
N VAL A 766 -15.12 41.43 -13.50
CA VAL A 766 -14.67 40.44 -12.52
C VAL A 766 -14.02 39.23 -13.21
N TRP A 767 -14.60 38.76 -14.31
CA TRP A 767 -14.00 37.70 -15.13
C TRP A 767 -12.61 38.09 -15.67
N VAL A 768 -12.49 39.28 -16.27
CA VAL A 768 -11.21 39.77 -16.78
C VAL A 768 -10.19 39.94 -15.66
N TRP A 769 -10.61 40.51 -14.52
CA TRP A 769 -9.76 40.64 -13.33
C TRP A 769 -9.20 39.30 -12.88
N ASN A 770 -10.05 38.28 -12.78
CA ASN A 770 -9.64 36.94 -12.38
C ASN A 770 -8.69 36.29 -13.39
N ILE A 771 -8.93 36.44 -14.70
CA ILE A 771 -8.01 35.91 -15.73
C ILE A 771 -6.62 36.55 -15.60
N VAL A 772 -6.56 37.87 -15.41
CA VAL A 772 -5.30 38.62 -15.26
C VAL A 772 -4.52 38.17 -14.03
N TRP A 773 -5.19 37.99 -12.89
CA TRP A 773 -4.57 37.51 -11.65
C TRP A 773 -4.33 36.01 -11.62
N PHE A 774 -4.97 35.23 -12.48
CA PHE A 774 -4.76 33.79 -12.57
C PHE A 774 -3.42 33.44 -13.23
N ILE A 775 -3.04 34.14 -14.30
CA ILE A 775 -1.83 33.85 -15.10
C ILE A 775 -0.54 33.84 -14.25
N PRO A 776 -0.30 34.79 -13.31
CA PRO A 776 0.91 34.78 -12.49
C PRO A 776 1.03 33.63 -11.49
N LEU A 777 -0.05 32.90 -11.20
CA LEU A 777 -0.01 31.77 -10.27
C LEU A 777 0.97 30.67 -10.71
N ASP A 778 1.10 30.42 -12.02
CA ASP A 778 2.08 29.48 -12.55
C ASP A 778 3.51 29.96 -12.33
N TRP A 779 3.77 31.27 -12.43
CA TRP A 779 5.09 31.84 -12.13
C TRP A 779 5.43 31.70 -10.65
N ILE A 780 4.46 31.89 -9.76
CA ILE A 780 4.62 31.64 -8.32
C ILE A 780 4.93 30.17 -8.06
N LYS A 781 4.24 29.24 -8.73
CA LYS A 781 4.52 27.81 -8.66
C LYS A 781 5.98 27.51 -8.99
N PHE A 782 6.49 28.02 -10.11
CA PHE A 782 7.88 27.80 -10.52
C PHE A 782 8.88 28.48 -9.58
N GLY A 783 8.58 29.69 -9.12
CA GLY A 783 9.39 30.40 -8.13
C GLY A 783 9.51 29.63 -6.81
N MET A 784 8.39 29.11 -6.29
CA MET A 784 8.35 28.30 -5.08
C MET A 784 9.17 27.00 -5.21
N ARG A 785 9.06 26.32 -6.36
CA ARG A 785 9.87 25.13 -6.67
C ARG A 785 11.36 25.41 -6.68
N ALA A 786 11.76 26.49 -7.35
CA ALA A 786 13.17 26.83 -7.51
C ALA A 786 13.84 27.31 -6.21
N THR A 787 13.06 27.91 -5.29
CA THR A 787 13.58 28.57 -4.09
C THR A 787 13.24 27.82 -2.80
N VAL A 788 12.02 28.03 -2.28
CA VAL A 788 11.57 27.56 -0.97
C VAL A 788 11.59 26.04 -0.88
N ILE A 789 11.11 25.34 -1.90
CA ILE A 789 10.97 23.88 -1.88
C ILE A 789 12.33 23.21 -2.03
N LYS A 790 13.16 23.71 -2.95
CA LYS A 790 14.54 23.24 -3.09
C LYS A 790 15.31 23.39 -1.76
N TRP A 791 15.12 24.51 -1.06
CA TRP A 791 15.73 24.74 0.25
C TRP A 791 15.17 23.80 1.34
N LEU A 792 13.85 23.60 1.38
CA LEU A 792 13.20 22.68 2.32
C LEU A 792 13.69 21.24 2.14
N ARG A 793 13.73 20.75 0.90
CA ARG A 793 14.24 19.40 0.59
C ARG A 793 15.71 19.26 0.98
N ALA A 794 16.55 20.21 0.63
CA ALA A 794 17.96 20.20 1.01
C ALA A 794 18.16 20.20 2.53
N ARG A 795 17.30 20.89 3.29
CA ARG A 795 17.32 20.88 4.75
C ARG A 795 16.88 19.53 5.32
N HIS A 796 15.84 18.93 4.74
CA HIS A 796 15.33 17.63 5.16
C HIS A 796 16.34 16.50 4.90
N GLU A 797 16.95 16.49 3.71
CA GLU A 797 18.02 15.55 3.36
C GLU A 797 19.23 15.66 4.30
N ARG A 798 19.63 16.89 4.68
CA ARG A 798 20.69 17.10 5.67
C ARG A 798 20.30 16.58 7.06
N ALA A 799 19.06 16.78 7.48
CA ALA A 799 18.58 16.25 8.77
C ALA A 799 18.61 14.72 8.79
N LEU A 800 18.09 14.08 7.73
CA LEU A 800 18.16 12.63 7.53
C LEU A 800 19.59 12.10 7.54
N ALA A 801 20.50 12.76 6.82
CA ALA A 801 21.92 12.38 6.82
C ALA A 801 22.56 12.48 8.21
N THR A 802 22.11 13.43 9.04
CA THR A 802 22.61 13.61 10.41
C THR A 802 22.08 12.52 11.35
N ASP A 803 20.80 12.15 11.20
CA ASP A 803 20.16 11.08 11.99
C ASP A 803 20.74 9.70 11.68
N VAL A 804 21.06 9.43 10.41
CA VAL A 804 21.74 8.20 9.97
C VAL A 804 23.16 8.11 10.56
N VAL A 805 23.91 9.21 10.59
CA VAL A 805 25.26 9.27 11.19
C VAL A 805 25.22 9.10 12.72
N ALA A 806 24.13 9.50 13.38
CA ALA A 806 23.98 9.35 14.82
C ALA A 806 23.65 7.91 15.28
N GLY A 807 23.57 6.94 14.36
CA GLY A 807 23.21 5.55 14.68
C GLY A 807 21.77 5.40 15.17
N VAL A 808 20.95 6.45 15.03
CA VAL A 808 19.52 6.39 15.32
C VAL A 808 18.89 5.68 14.14
N THR A 809 18.58 4.40 14.30
CA THR A 809 17.77 3.66 13.33
C THR A 809 16.57 4.52 12.96
N LEU A 810 16.34 4.74 11.66
CA LEU A 810 15.09 5.33 11.14
C LEU A 810 13.97 4.33 11.41
N GLY A 811 13.61 4.23 12.68
CA GLY A 811 12.47 3.50 13.15
C GLY A 811 11.27 4.14 12.50
N ARG A 812 10.61 3.34 11.65
CA ARG A 812 9.19 3.43 11.33
C ARG A 812 8.48 4.28 12.38
N SER A 813 7.77 5.34 11.94
CA SER A 813 6.66 5.93 12.71
C SER A 813 5.94 4.79 13.41
N LYS A 814 6.10 4.71 14.75
CA LYS A 814 5.84 3.51 15.57
C LYS A 814 4.58 2.78 15.08
N SER A 815 4.78 1.77 14.24
CA SER A 815 3.70 0.93 13.73
C SER A 815 4.14 -0.52 13.84
N ARG A 816 3.46 -1.17 14.78
CA ARG A 816 3.04 -2.56 14.81
C ARG A 816 3.86 -3.67 15.47
N VAL A 817 5.12 -3.52 15.87
CA VAL A 817 5.77 -4.67 16.59
C VAL A 817 6.69 -4.30 17.77
N GLY A 818 7.29 -3.11 17.83
CA GLY A 818 8.15 -2.71 18.97
C GLY A 818 7.43 -2.12 20.19
N SER A 819 6.15 -1.77 20.08
CA SER A 819 5.47 -0.94 21.10
C SER A 819 4.82 -1.70 22.24
N ILE A 820 4.79 -3.04 22.23
CA ILE A 820 4.12 -3.82 23.28
C ILE A 820 4.89 -3.74 24.60
N HIS A 821 6.22 -3.75 24.59
CA HIS A 821 7.02 -3.71 25.82
C HIS A 821 7.47 -2.31 26.26
N GLU A 822 7.76 -1.40 25.31
CA GLU A 822 8.41 -0.13 25.65
C GLU A 822 7.41 1.01 25.92
N SER A 823 6.23 0.98 25.28
CA SER A 823 5.23 2.06 25.40
C SER A 823 4.41 2.04 26.69
N LEU A 824 4.35 0.90 27.40
CA LEU A 824 3.65 0.77 28.67
C LEU A 824 4.42 1.42 29.84
N TYR A 825 5.75 1.48 29.76
CA TYR A 825 6.60 2.04 30.82
C TYR A 825 6.88 3.55 30.67
N GLU A 826 7.06 4.08 29.45
CA GLU A 826 7.45 5.50 29.28
C GLU A 826 6.30 6.50 29.36
N ASN A 827 5.08 6.13 28.94
CA ASN A 827 3.99 7.10 28.77
C ASN A 827 3.25 7.46 30.07
N ARG A 828 3.28 6.62 31.11
CA ARG A 828 2.62 6.95 32.39
C ARG A 828 3.51 7.75 33.35
N VAL A 829 4.83 7.55 33.31
CA VAL A 829 5.78 8.25 34.19
C VAL A 829 6.03 9.69 33.72
N SER A 830 6.00 9.93 32.40
CA SER A 830 6.21 11.27 31.81
C SER A 830 5.01 12.20 31.97
N PHE A 831 3.78 11.67 31.93
CA PHE A 831 2.56 12.44 32.17
C PHE A 831 2.44 12.94 33.62
N ILE A 832 2.70 12.06 34.60
CA ILE A 832 2.68 12.43 36.03
C ILE A 832 3.82 13.42 36.36
N LYS A 833 5.01 13.23 35.79
CA LYS A 833 6.14 14.19 35.96
C LYS A 833 5.92 15.53 35.26
N ARG A 834 5.12 15.61 34.20
CA ARG A 834 4.75 16.87 33.53
C ARG A 834 3.59 17.57 34.23
N ALA A 835 2.58 16.83 34.69
CA ALA A 835 1.48 17.37 35.48
C ALA A 835 1.97 17.97 36.82
N ALA A 836 2.91 17.29 37.51
CA ALA A 836 3.51 17.80 38.75
C ALA A 836 4.34 19.08 38.54
N ARG A 837 4.94 19.26 37.35
CA ARG A 837 5.74 20.46 37.03
C ARG A 837 4.90 21.67 36.60
N LYS A 838 3.66 21.47 36.13
CA LYS A 838 2.81 22.55 35.60
C LYS A 838 1.84 23.16 36.62
N VAL A 839 1.61 22.51 37.76
CA VAL A 839 0.58 22.92 38.74
C VAL A 839 1.16 23.41 40.08
N GLY A 840 2.50 23.45 40.24
CA GLY A 840 3.12 24.08 41.42
C GLY A 840 2.79 23.43 42.76
N LEU A 841 2.38 22.16 42.78
CA LEU A 841 2.17 21.39 44.00
C LEU A 841 3.46 20.63 44.36
N GLY A 842 3.87 20.74 45.63
CA GLY A 842 5.12 20.19 46.15
C GLY A 842 5.27 18.67 45.98
N LYS A 843 6.52 18.19 46.07
CA LYS A 843 6.92 16.78 45.88
C LYS A 843 6.00 15.80 46.61
N VAL A 844 5.16 15.08 45.87
CA VAL A 844 4.42 13.92 46.39
C VAL A 844 5.38 12.73 46.45
N HIS A 845 5.66 12.22 47.65
CA HIS A 845 6.37 10.97 47.89
C HIS A 845 5.34 9.84 47.94
N VAL A 846 5.42 8.89 47.01
CA VAL A 846 4.65 7.63 47.08
C VAL A 846 5.59 6.55 47.62
N SER A 847 5.16 5.83 48.65
CA SER A 847 5.99 4.83 49.33
C SER A 847 6.15 3.57 48.45
N PRO A 848 7.34 2.92 48.44
CA PRO A 848 7.59 1.73 47.62
C PRO A 848 6.69 0.53 47.95
N GLN A 849 6.03 0.53 49.11
CA GLN A 849 5.17 -0.57 49.57
C GLN A 849 3.73 -0.49 49.02
N GLU A 850 3.29 0.66 48.50
CA GLU A 850 1.98 0.79 47.84
C GLU A 850 2.02 0.40 46.35
N LEU A 851 3.19 0.53 45.72
CA LEU A 851 3.44 0.07 44.35
C LEU A 851 3.43 -1.46 44.22
N THR A 852 3.83 -2.19 45.28
CA THR A 852 3.86 -3.66 45.28
C THR A 852 2.51 -4.32 45.50
N ARG A 853 1.50 -3.59 46.01
CA ARG A 853 0.11 -4.09 46.14
C ARG A 853 -0.70 -4.01 44.84
N PHE A 854 -0.27 -3.20 43.87
CA PHE A 854 -0.92 -3.14 42.54
C PHE A 854 -0.33 -4.14 41.52
N THR A 855 0.79 -4.79 41.84
CA THR A 855 1.47 -5.76 40.96
C THR A 855 1.17 -7.23 41.29
N SER A 856 0.44 -7.54 42.36
CA SER A 856 0.34 -8.91 42.89
C SER A 856 -0.93 -9.68 42.51
N VAL A 857 -1.69 -9.27 41.49
CA VAL A 857 -2.76 -10.11 40.90
C VAL A 857 -2.48 -10.47 39.43
N GLN A 858 -1.66 -9.69 38.71
CA GLN A 858 -1.25 -10.00 37.34
C GLN A 858 0.12 -10.72 37.22
N ALA A 859 0.96 -10.68 38.26
CA ALA A 859 2.22 -11.45 38.32
C ALA A 859 2.01 -12.95 38.62
N ALA A 860 0.80 -13.37 39.02
CA ALA A 860 0.49 -14.78 39.30
C ALA A 860 0.21 -15.60 38.03
N GLN A 861 -0.16 -14.97 36.91
CA GLN A 861 -0.41 -15.67 35.63
C GLN A 861 0.82 -15.76 34.72
N THR A 862 1.84 -14.92 34.93
CA THR A 862 3.09 -14.93 34.15
C THR A 862 4.17 -15.85 34.74
N GLY A 863 4.04 -16.25 36.01
CA GLY A 863 4.96 -17.20 36.66
C GLY A 863 4.74 -18.67 36.27
N GLN A 864 3.55 -19.04 35.79
CA GLN A 864 3.26 -20.42 35.38
C GLN A 864 3.78 -20.76 33.96
N THR A 865 4.19 -19.77 33.18
CA THR A 865 4.73 -19.93 31.82
C THR A 865 6.26 -20.09 31.76
N LEU A 866 6.96 -19.99 32.89
CA LEU A 866 8.41 -20.23 32.99
C LEU A 866 8.80 -21.64 33.46
N ALA A 867 7.83 -22.53 33.68
CA ALA A 867 8.10 -23.92 34.06
C ALA A 867 8.04 -24.85 32.85
N ARG A 868 9.08 -24.84 32.00
CA ARG A 868 9.46 -25.99 31.17
C ARG A 868 10.89 -25.81 30.65
N ASN A 869 11.85 -26.48 31.30
CA ASN A 869 12.91 -27.15 30.55
C ASN A 869 13.18 -28.53 31.18
N PRO A 870 13.42 -29.57 30.37
CA PRO A 870 13.46 -30.97 30.82
C PRO A 870 14.88 -31.43 31.20
N SER A 871 14.91 -32.42 32.09
CA SER A 871 15.98 -33.42 32.35
C SER A 871 17.40 -32.95 32.70
N ARG A 872 17.78 -33.17 33.97
CA ARG A 872 19.09 -33.75 34.33
C ARG A 872 18.89 -34.74 35.48
N THR A 873 19.37 -35.95 35.27
CA THR A 873 19.31 -37.13 36.13
C THR A 873 20.24 -37.01 37.34
N ALA A 874 19.85 -37.66 38.45
CA ALA A 874 20.73 -38.23 39.47
C ALA A 874 20.26 -39.69 39.62
N HIS A 875 21.06 -40.75 39.53
CA HIS A 875 22.49 -40.95 39.72
C HIS A 875 23.28 -41.24 38.44
#